data_AF-A0A849S3W7-F1
#
_entry.id   AF-A0A849S3W7-F1
#
_cell.length_a   1.000
_cell.length_b   1.000
_cell.length_c   1.000
_cell.angle_alpha   90.00
_cell.angle_beta   90.00
_cell.angle_gamma   90.00
#
_symmetry.space_group_name_H-M   'P 1'
#
loop_
_entity.id
_entity.type
_entity.pdbx_description
1 polymer ?
#
loop_
_entity_poly.entity_id
_entity_poly.type
_entity_poly.pdbx_seq_one_letter_code
_entity_poly.pdbx_strand_id
1 'polypeptide(L)'
;MALKTWTLNGEERWHISVVLETVTPLHIGSGEFCYRPELTNADQKPVDINACIKGANNLPIIPGSTVKGKFNAWLTARQVDTPLLEAIFGKGHNPDDDDQGSGGKVEFHDAWISTKIKDTSTWPYWQVATQTFIDAATAIDRHSRTALDASLHYTECVPPGVQFTLNITGVMQEHEAALIIAALDRFDQHDDQPYFGAGDANGQGQLILVGHLAVKVMGKTEITEWLAHFNNKASDMAMSHARSLGAEDIAGLIKLGQTLLKPVPPTVSLGIQLQFAGPFLVNDPYAVKKLEADPKTKIDHYPLLDNHKKPRLPSASIRGVLRSQAERIIRSLGVHCCDTRDPCPSLYKHQDLSQLCLACQIFGAAGWKSVINISDFTCVDANELKTQEFIAIDRFHGGGKDGAKFNAKHSERPYFQGRITLSPRMANHQLDWGKGLLALVIRDLQEGDLSFGFGANKGYGALESVLITGIDQLQTDAIEAFRRLCVTQAAPQAFITPTSAVVIGDKAPLVVTDKKLPDNSFHNPYHFIPINSPDTRHWLPTETDLAESHHSHAYYRQQPELFHGQLICRLYTETPTFIGASKKDDTLPAELDNYRLNGQLAIPATSLRGMISSLAEAASNSAMRVLDNGLLSYRKDASLALSKIGITFINRQGQWQLIPMEKIKLKNAYSAENMRLFVEQSHSWSPDYNTVYYFSEKAGAFDVPQRTPKPGWQPGILRLLGKEGRSQELENKKHEWFIPVPENYIDKQLNAFKYQEYLKDNSSKAIDIPAPVLNRYNELAYQRTLSQKKDTELVADGDSPAWLPFHLKGQQRQPQMVGKHLVYTLPMTEYSLVYYAATNKVATEISYSSIWRGRVQDDADQAATVNHFIPDDLLPFNPKRTSLSPAELLFGFTELDPDKHSNDPTRSFAGKVRIGAATLAAYPSNDSDLLAPEHITLKALSSPKLPSPALYFRTLQGNNSNVYIPKHELNPNHHTAKGRKYYLHATRTPDQKRILKLSDQGHPPQNNAVKLPWLSHQETKNLQLKVKIKPIKPKQSFYFQVDFNNLTAWELGLLCYALRPTIDFRHRIGMGKPLGLGSVKIDILALQTLDRQKRYAQDSQDSARYNQHRWVNSSVTDMLAQAGYDVIEPTANPLVPKDLKTLFSQTMAANIDRALTLLGEPQHVKQPVHYPQVRDTAIQVRDTAIEEESYQWFVANDNLSDNSSAAKQTLHDITETSEGLPTLIRHQKKKETQP
;
A
#
# COMPACT_ATOMS: atom_id res chain seq x y z
N MET A 1 -76.46 13.30 -48.02
CA MET A 1 -74.99 13.33 -47.86
C MET A 1 -74.51 11.90 -47.81
N ALA A 2 -73.76 11.45 -48.81
CA ALA A 2 -73.10 10.15 -48.75
C ALA A 2 -72.07 10.18 -47.61
N LEU A 3 -72.23 9.30 -46.62
CA LEU A 3 -71.19 9.04 -45.63
C LEU A 3 -69.93 8.65 -46.40
N LYS A 4 -68.80 9.31 -46.12
CA LYS A 4 -67.50 8.87 -46.65
C LYS A 4 -67.30 7.40 -46.26
N THR A 5 -67.25 6.51 -47.24
CA THR A 5 -66.85 5.13 -47.05
C THR A 5 -65.36 5.12 -46.71
N TRP A 6 -65.03 4.75 -45.48
CA TRP A 6 -63.65 4.55 -45.05
C TRP A 6 -63.19 3.19 -45.58
N THR A 7 -62.18 3.16 -46.45
CA THR A 7 -61.52 1.92 -46.87
C THR A 7 -60.28 1.70 -46.03
N LEU A 8 -60.22 0.58 -45.32
CA LEU A 8 -58.99 0.11 -44.69
C LEU A 8 -58.02 -0.35 -45.78
N ASN A 9 -56.83 0.26 -45.83
CA ASN A 9 -55.75 -0.17 -46.72
C ASN A 9 -55.24 -1.56 -46.31
N GLY A 10 -54.52 -2.24 -47.20
CA GLY A 10 -53.95 -3.58 -46.93
C GLY A 10 -52.76 -3.60 -45.96
N GLU A 11 -52.53 -2.53 -45.21
CA GLU A 11 -51.44 -2.44 -44.22
C GLU A 11 -51.93 -2.95 -42.86
N GLU A 12 -51.06 -3.66 -42.15
CA GLU A 12 -51.39 -4.27 -40.86
C GLU A 12 -50.73 -3.48 -39.73
N ARG A 13 -51.42 -3.36 -38.58
CA ARG A 13 -50.81 -2.84 -37.36
C ARG A 13 -50.17 -3.99 -36.59
N TRP A 14 -48.87 -3.88 -36.36
CA TRP A 14 -48.06 -4.87 -35.67
C TRP A 14 -47.78 -4.42 -34.24
N HIS A 15 -47.70 -5.39 -33.34
CA HIS A 15 -47.21 -5.21 -31.98
C HIS A 15 -46.28 -6.37 -31.63
N ILE A 16 -45.00 -6.05 -31.48
CA ILE A 16 -43.93 -6.99 -31.15
C ILE A 16 -43.50 -6.69 -29.72
N SER A 17 -43.58 -7.69 -28.85
CA SER A 17 -43.20 -7.59 -27.45
C SER A 17 -42.11 -8.62 -27.13
N VAL A 18 -41.13 -8.20 -26.34
CA VAL A 18 -39.92 -8.98 -26.06
C VAL A 18 -39.38 -8.66 -24.66
N VAL A 19 -38.76 -9.65 -24.03
CA VAL A 19 -38.03 -9.47 -22.76
C VAL A 19 -36.54 -9.64 -23.02
N LEU A 20 -35.77 -8.63 -22.62
CA LEU A 20 -34.31 -8.58 -22.77
C LEU A 20 -33.63 -8.52 -21.41
N GLU A 21 -32.72 -9.43 -21.12
CA GLU A 21 -31.94 -9.46 -19.89
C GLU A 21 -30.53 -8.91 -20.10
N THR A 22 -30.06 -8.08 -19.17
CA THR A 22 -28.69 -7.57 -19.16
C THR A 22 -27.67 -8.67 -18.89
N VAL A 23 -26.65 -8.80 -19.75
CA VAL A 23 -25.54 -9.77 -19.57
C VAL A 23 -24.25 -9.08 -19.12
N THR A 24 -24.01 -7.86 -19.58
CA THR A 24 -22.93 -7.00 -19.12
C THR A 24 -23.50 -5.73 -18.50
N PRO A 25 -22.73 -5.01 -17.65
CA PRO A 25 -23.19 -3.76 -17.08
C PRO A 25 -23.71 -2.80 -18.14
N LEU A 26 -24.84 -2.14 -17.89
CA LEU A 26 -25.49 -1.22 -18.82
C LEU A 26 -25.56 0.18 -18.21
N HIS A 27 -24.93 1.16 -18.85
CA HIS A 27 -25.09 2.58 -18.53
C HIS A 27 -25.67 3.33 -19.72
N ILE A 28 -26.86 3.91 -19.55
CA ILE A 28 -27.45 4.86 -20.48
C ILE A 28 -27.54 6.18 -19.72
N GLY A 29 -26.65 7.12 -20.01
CA GLY A 29 -26.54 8.37 -19.24
C GLY A 29 -27.79 9.24 -19.38
N SER A 30 -28.21 9.87 -18.27
CA SER A 30 -29.23 10.93 -18.31
C SER A 30 -28.65 12.29 -18.74
N GLY A 31 -27.31 12.43 -18.69
CA GLY A 31 -26.63 13.73 -18.82
C GLY A 31 -26.56 14.51 -17.50
N GLU A 32 -27.06 13.95 -16.40
CA GLU A 32 -27.06 14.55 -15.07
C GLU A 32 -26.18 13.75 -14.10
N PHE A 33 -25.88 14.35 -12.94
CA PHE A 33 -25.21 13.67 -11.83
C PHE A 33 -26.20 13.25 -10.75
N CYS A 34 -25.94 12.10 -10.12
CA CYS A 34 -26.63 11.64 -8.92
C CYS A 34 -25.63 11.47 -7.77
N TYR A 35 -26.16 11.25 -6.56
CA TYR A 35 -25.38 11.16 -5.34
C TYR A 35 -25.77 9.92 -4.54
N ARG A 36 -24.79 9.34 -3.83
CA ARG A 36 -24.99 8.23 -2.88
C ARG A 36 -24.51 8.67 -1.50
N PRO A 37 -25.33 8.59 -0.44
CA PRO A 37 -24.93 9.01 0.91
C PRO A 37 -23.67 8.28 1.41
N GLU A 38 -23.57 6.99 1.09
CA GLU A 38 -22.42 6.13 1.38
C GLU A 38 -21.15 6.42 0.53
N LEU A 39 -21.25 7.22 -0.53
CA LEU A 39 -20.13 7.61 -1.38
C LEU A 39 -19.76 9.07 -1.17
N THR A 40 -18.81 9.29 -0.26
CA THR A 40 -18.22 10.60 -0.01
C THR A 40 -16.74 10.65 -0.35
N ASN A 41 -16.26 11.84 -0.70
CA ASN A 41 -14.84 12.14 -0.78
C ASN A 41 -14.23 12.17 0.63
N ALA A 42 -12.92 12.38 0.73
CA ALA A 42 -12.24 12.32 2.01
C ALA A 42 -12.53 13.51 2.96
N ASP A 43 -13.24 14.55 2.49
CA ASP A 43 -13.84 15.62 3.31
C ASP A 43 -15.31 15.34 3.69
N GLN A 44 -15.78 14.09 3.50
CA GLN A 44 -17.16 13.67 3.73
C GLN A 44 -18.21 14.39 2.85
N LYS A 45 -17.80 15.01 1.75
CA LYS A 45 -18.73 15.61 0.78
C LYS A 45 -19.23 14.56 -0.22
N PRO A 46 -20.48 14.65 -0.70
CA PRO A 46 -20.99 13.78 -1.76
C PRO A 46 -20.11 13.84 -3.01
N VAL A 47 -19.95 12.71 -3.69
CA VAL A 47 -19.24 12.64 -4.97
C VAL A 47 -20.23 12.65 -6.13
N ASP A 48 -19.88 13.34 -7.21
CA ASP A 48 -20.65 13.35 -8.46
C ASP A 48 -20.58 11.98 -9.14
N ILE A 49 -21.75 11.37 -9.37
CA ILE A 49 -21.88 10.09 -10.08
C ILE A 49 -22.63 10.33 -11.38
N ASN A 50 -22.07 9.96 -12.52
CA ASN A 50 -22.78 10.05 -13.80
C ASN A 50 -24.01 9.14 -13.78
N ALA A 51 -25.22 9.72 -13.82
CA ALA A 51 -26.46 9.01 -13.53
C ALA A 51 -26.99 8.22 -14.73
N CYS A 52 -27.60 7.08 -14.46
CA CYS A 52 -28.40 6.38 -15.46
C CYS A 52 -29.73 7.11 -15.68
N ILE A 53 -30.22 7.09 -16.92
CA ILE A 53 -31.58 7.51 -17.24
C ILE A 53 -32.60 6.61 -16.54
N LYS A 54 -33.62 7.23 -15.94
CA LYS A 54 -34.64 6.55 -15.14
C LYS A 54 -36.02 7.00 -15.56
N GLY A 55 -36.98 6.08 -15.48
CA GLY A 55 -38.39 6.38 -15.69
C GLY A 55 -39.06 6.98 -14.45
N ALA A 56 -40.37 7.21 -14.53
CA ALA A 56 -41.16 7.86 -13.48
C ALA A 56 -41.15 7.16 -12.11
N ASN A 57 -40.82 5.86 -12.08
CA ASN A 57 -40.68 5.05 -10.87
C ASN A 57 -39.25 5.00 -10.32
N ASN A 58 -38.35 5.87 -10.81
CA ASN A 58 -36.93 5.94 -10.46
C ASN A 58 -36.15 4.64 -10.75
N LEU A 59 -36.67 3.80 -11.65
CA LEU A 59 -35.95 2.64 -12.18
C LEU A 59 -35.32 2.97 -13.53
N PRO A 60 -34.15 2.38 -13.85
CA PRO A 60 -33.54 2.46 -15.16
C PRO A 60 -34.52 2.07 -16.26
N ILE A 61 -34.46 2.78 -17.39
CA ILE A 61 -35.19 2.44 -18.61
C ILE A 61 -34.21 2.38 -19.78
N ILE A 62 -34.56 1.66 -20.84
CA ILE A 62 -33.90 1.80 -22.15
C ILE A 62 -34.82 2.68 -23.00
N PRO A 63 -34.47 3.95 -23.26
CA PRO A 63 -35.35 4.84 -24.00
C PRO A 63 -35.65 4.29 -25.40
N GLY A 64 -36.89 4.46 -25.87
CA GLY A 64 -37.31 4.03 -27.20
C GLY A 64 -36.48 4.72 -28.30
N SER A 65 -36.06 5.96 -28.08
CA SER A 65 -35.12 6.68 -28.94
C SER A 65 -33.75 6.01 -29.02
N THR A 66 -33.24 5.47 -27.90
CA THR A 66 -32.00 4.69 -27.85
C THR A 66 -32.15 3.38 -28.60
N VAL A 67 -33.27 2.66 -28.43
CA VAL A 67 -33.56 1.42 -29.18
C VAL A 67 -33.61 1.70 -30.67
N LYS A 68 -34.40 2.70 -31.07
CA LYS A 68 -34.53 3.15 -32.45
C LYS A 68 -33.16 3.47 -33.07
N GLY A 69 -32.35 4.27 -32.39
CA GLY A 69 -31.02 4.67 -32.85
C GLY A 69 -30.06 3.49 -32.99
N LYS A 70 -30.01 2.59 -32.00
CA LYS A 70 -29.13 1.41 -32.02
C LYS A 70 -29.54 0.40 -33.08
N PHE A 71 -30.84 0.18 -33.28
CA PHE A 71 -31.34 -0.73 -34.32
C PHE A 71 -31.06 -0.16 -35.72
N ASN A 72 -31.31 1.13 -35.93
CA ASN A 72 -30.98 1.78 -37.20
C ASN A 72 -29.48 1.67 -37.51
N ALA A 73 -28.61 1.97 -36.53
CA ALA A 73 -27.16 1.84 -36.69
C ALA A 73 -26.72 0.41 -36.98
N TRP A 74 -27.31 -0.57 -36.29
CA TRP A 74 -26.99 -1.99 -36.45
C TRP A 74 -27.45 -2.53 -37.82
N LEU A 75 -28.64 -2.15 -38.30
CA LEU A 75 -29.13 -2.53 -39.62
C LEU A 75 -28.38 -1.83 -40.76
N THR A 76 -28.01 -0.56 -40.57
CA THR A 76 -27.16 0.19 -41.52
C THR A 76 -25.81 -0.50 -41.71
N ALA A 77 -25.20 -1.01 -40.63
CA ALA A 77 -23.95 -1.76 -40.69
C ALA A 77 -24.05 -3.08 -41.51
N ARG A 78 -25.28 -3.58 -41.73
CA ARG A 78 -25.60 -4.76 -42.54
C ARG A 78 -26.09 -4.42 -43.95
N GLN A 79 -25.87 -3.18 -44.39
CA GLN A 79 -26.20 -2.70 -45.73
C GLN A 79 -27.66 -3.00 -46.13
N VAL A 80 -28.58 -2.91 -45.17
CA VAL A 80 -30.01 -2.90 -45.46
C VAL A 80 -30.30 -1.68 -46.32
N ASP A 81 -31.23 -1.85 -47.27
CA ASP A 81 -31.57 -0.81 -48.24
C ASP A 81 -32.01 0.49 -47.56
N THR A 82 -31.45 1.63 -47.98
CA THR A 82 -31.66 2.93 -47.31
C THR A 82 -33.12 3.37 -47.33
N PRO A 83 -33.88 3.26 -48.44
CA PRO A 83 -35.31 3.55 -48.44
C PRO A 83 -36.12 2.72 -47.44
N LEU A 84 -35.74 1.45 -47.22
CA LEU A 84 -36.39 0.58 -46.23
C LEU A 84 -36.09 1.05 -44.80
N LEU A 85 -34.84 1.45 -44.52
CA LEU A 85 -34.46 2.03 -43.23
C LEU A 85 -35.17 3.37 -42.98
N GLU A 86 -35.26 4.24 -43.99
CA GLU A 86 -35.98 5.51 -43.88
C GLU A 86 -37.49 5.29 -43.69
N ALA A 87 -38.09 4.26 -44.31
CA ALA A 87 -39.49 3.91 -44.07
C ALA A 87 -39.74 3.45 -42.62
N ILE A 88 -38.84 2.65 -42.05
CA ILE A 88 -38.98 2.10 -40.70
C ILE A 88 -38.64 3.15 -39.64
N PHE A 89 -37.49 3.81 -39.76
CA PHE A 89 -36.91 4.69 -38.75
C PHE A 89 -37.19 6.18 -39.01
N GLY A 90 -37.61 6.57 -40.20
CA GLY A 90 -37.78 7.97 -40.60
C GLY A 90 -36.47 8.64 -41.03
N LYS A 91 -36.58 9.82 -41.62
CA LYS A 91 -35.47 10.66 -42.09
C LYS A 91 -35.41 11.96 -41.30
N GLY A 92 -34.20 12.35 -40.86
CA GLY A 92 -33.97 13.60 -40.13
C GLY A 92 -34.03 14.83 -41.06
N HIS A 93 -34.36 15.99 -40.50
CA HIS A 93 -34.34 17.27 -41.22
C HIS A 93 -32.89 17.65 -41.58
N ASN A 94 -32.62 17.91 -42.86
CA ASN A 94 -31.35 18.42 -43.32
C ASN A 94 -31.50 19.95 -43.53
N PRO A 95 -30.80 20.81 -42.78
CA PRO A 95 -30.97 22.26 -42.94
C PRO A 95 -30.41 22.82 -44.26
N ASP A 96 -29.62 22.04 -45.01
CA ASP A 96 -28.97 22.47 -46.26
C ASP A 96 -29.79 22.16 -47.54
N ASP A 97 -30.83 21.33 -47.44
CA ASP A 97 -31.75 20.94 -48.52
C ASP A 97 -33.15 21.06 -47.92
N ASP A 98 -34.12 21.79 -48.49
CA ASP A 98 -35.48 22.12 -47.97
C ASP A 98 -36.38 20.91 -47.55
N ASP A 99 -35.82 19.71 -47.39
CA ASP A 99 -36.42 18.48 -46.90
C ASP A 99 -36.73 18.55 -45.39
N GLN A 100 -38.03 18.63 -45.08
CA GLN A 100 -38.59 18.66 -43.72
C GLN A 100 -38.38 17.34 -42.93
N GLY A 101 -37.80 16.31 -43.54
CA GLY A 101 -37.68 14.98 -42.96
C GLY A 101 -39.01 14.21 -42.96
N SER A 102 -38.97 12.94 -42.56
CA SER A 102 -40.14 12.06 -42.53
C SER A 102 -40.21 11.23 -41.25
N GLY A 103 -41.42 11.05 -40.73
CA GLY A 103 -41.66 10.13 -39.61
C GLY A 103 -41.56 8.67 -40.07
N GLY A 104 -40.88 7.83 -39.28
CA GLY A 104 -40.85 6.39 -39.54
C GLY A 104 -42.17 5.71 -39.21
N LYS A 105 -42.45 4.58 -39.88
CA LYS A 105 -43.64 3.75 -39.65
C LYS A 105 -43.66 3.02 -38.31
N VAL A 106 -42.49 2.93 -37.65
CA VAL A 106 -42.29 2.14 -36.43
C VAL A 106 -42.10 3.02 -35.20
N GLU A 107 -42.89 2.71 -34.18
CA GLU A 107 -42.91 3.31 -32.86
C GLU A 107 -42.12 2.40 -31.89
N PHE A 108 -40.97 2.89 -31.43
CA PHE A 108 -40.15 2.22 -30.41
C PHE A 108 -40.53 2.78 -29.05
N HIS A 109 -41.09 1.94 -28.18
CA HIS A 109 -41.44 2.35 -26.81
C HIS A 109 -40.24 2.24 -25.89
N ASP A 110 -40.28 2.97 -24.77
CA ASP A 110 -39.31 2.79 -23.70
C ASP A 110 -39.39 1.36 -23.15
N ALA A 111 -38.23 0.71 -22.97
CA ALA A 111 -38.17 -0.59 -22.34
C ALA A 111 -38.10 -0.43 -20.81
N TRP A 112 -39.05 -1.03 -20.11
CA TRP A 112 -39.22 -0.92 -18.67
C TRP A 112 -38.75 -2.19 -17.97
N ILE A 113 -38.16 -2.07 -16.78
CA ILE A 113 -37.79 -3.23 -15.96
C ILE A 113 -39.04 -4.06 -15.65
N SER A 114 -39.03 -5.32 -16.06
CA SER A 114 -40.10 -6.31 -15.81
C SER A 114 -39.72 -7.26 -14.68
N THR A 115 -38.46 -7.66 -14.58
CA THR A 115 -37.94 -8.51 -13.50
C THR A 115 -36.76 -7.83 -12.82
N LYS A 116 -36.87 -7.68 -11.49
CA LYS A 116 -35.85 -7.11 -10.60
C LYS A 116 -35.00 -8.21 -9.96
N ILE A 117 -33.74 -7.89 -9.66
CA ILE A 117 -32.86 -8.69 -8.81
C ILE A 117 -33.29 -8.51 -7.34
N LYS A 118 -33.52 -9.64 -6.65
CA LYS A 118 -34.17 -9.70 -5.31
C LYS A 118 -33.24 -9.60 -4.09
N ASP A 119 -31.95 -9.32 -4.31
CA ASP A 119 -30.88 -9.10 -3.30
C ASP A 119 -30.04 -10.35 -2.92
N THR A 120 -28.90 -10.50 -3.60
CA THR A 120 -27.76 -11.40 -3.26
C THR A 120 -26.41 -10.92 -3.84
N SER A 121 -26.35 -9.72 -4.44
CA SER A 121 -25.22 -9.31 -5.29
C SER A 121 -24.09 -8.60 -4.53
N THR A 122 -22.86 -8.85 -4.94
CA THR A 122 -21.62 -8.25 -4.39
C THR A 122 -21.23 -6.94 -5.07
N TRP A 123 -22.12 -6.33 -5.87
CA TRP A 123 -21.78 -5.15 -6.65
C TRP A 123 -21.47 -3.92 -5.77
N PRO A 124 -20.46 -3.10 -6.15
CA PRO A 124 -20.11 -1.90 -5.39
C PRO A 124 -21.26 -0.89 -5.33
N TYR A 125 -21.61 -0.43 -4.12
CA TYR A 125 -22.69 0.53 -3.89
C TYR A 125 -24.04 0.11 -4.51
N TRP A 126 -24.34 -1.19 -4.51
CA TRP A 126 -25.60 -1.75 -5.01
C TRP A 126 -26.83 -1.21 -4.29
N GLN A 127 -27.85 -0.80 -5.05
CA GLN A 127 -29.15 -0.41 -4.52
C GLN A 127 -30.28 -1.23 -5.15
N VAL A 128 -30.91 -2.08 -4.33
CA VAL A 128 -32.07 -2.90 -4.73
C VAL A 128 -33.25 -2.03 -5.20
N ALA A 129 -33.45 -0.86 -4.59
CA ALA A 129 -34.56 0.02 -4.92
C ALA A 129 -34.47 0.58 -6.34
N THR A 130 -33.27 0.97 -6.77
CA THR A 130 -33.00 1.55 -8.11
C THR A 130 -32.48 0.51 -9.11
N GLN A 131 -32.15 -0.70 -8.68
CA GLN A 131 -31.54 -1.75 -9.51
C GLN A 131 -30.24 -1.28 -10.19
N THR A 132 -29.43 -0.48 -9.48
CA THR A 132 -28.15 0.05 -9.98
C THR A 132 -27.01 -0.12 -8.99
N PHE A 133 -25.79 -0.24 -9.52
CA PHE A 133 -24.53 -0.21 -8.77
C PHE A 133 -23.65 0.93 -9.28
N ILE A 134 -22.57 1.26 -8.57
CA ILE A 134 -21.63 2.30 -9.00
C ILE A 134 -20.33 1.67 -9.48
N ASP A 135 -19.96 1.92 -10.73
CA ASP A 135 -18.66 1.56 -11.31
C ASP A 135 -17.68 2.71 -11.12
N ALA A 136 -16.44 2.42 -10.70
CA ALA A 136 -15.42 3.43 -10.40
C ALA A 136 -14.14 3.17 -11.20
N ALA A 137 -13.59 4.22 -11.82
CA ALA A 137 -12.36 4.14 -12.61
C ALA A 137 -11.39 5.28 -12.27
N THR A 138 -10.09 4.99 -12.21
CA THR A 138 -9.03 5.99 -11.98
C THR A 138 -8.17 6.13 -13.23
N ALA A 139 -7.85 7.37 -13.63
CA ALA A 139 -6.85 7.59 -14.67
C ALA A 139 -5.42 7.43 -14.12
N ILE A 140 -4.49 7.02 -14.97
CA ILE A 140 -3.06 6.87 -14.62
C ILE A 140 -2.25 7.90 -15.41
N ASP A 141 -1.46 8.70 -14.71
CA ASP A 141 -0.50 9.62 -15.33
C ASP A 141 0.58 8.84 -16.11
N ARG A 142 0.80 9.20 -17.38
CA ARG A 142 1.70 8.43 -18.27
C ARG A 142 3.18 8.64 -17.95
N HIS A 143 3.54 9.79 -17.40
CA HIS A 143 4.92 10.18 -17.13
C HIS A 143 5.42 9.60 -15.82
N SER A 144 4.61 9.67 -14.76
CA SER A 144 4.95 9.13 -13.45
C SER A 144 4.52 7.68 -13.23
N ARG A 145 3.57 7.18 -14.05
CA ARG A 145 2.88 5.88 -13.87
C ARG A 145 2.20 5.74 -12.50
N THR A 146 1.70 6.84 -11.96
CA THR A 146 0.91 6.87 -10.72
C THR A 146 -0.54 7.22 -11.03
N ALA A 147 -1.46 6.96 -10.10
CA ALA A 147 -2.82 7.45 -10.23
C ALA A 147 -2.80 8.97 -10.42
N LEU A 148 -3.53 9.45 -11.42
CA LEU A 148 -3.72 10.89 -11.64
C LEU A 148 -4.60 11.42 -10.50
N ASP A 149 -4.21 12.55 -9.94
CA ASP A 149 -4.92 13.13 -8.82
C ASP A 149 -6.36 13.53 -9.21
N ALA A 150 -7.30 13.37 -8.27
CA ALA A 150 -8.74 13.64 -8.46
C ALA A 150 -9.41 12.97 -9.69
N SER A 151 -8.78 11.95 -10.30
CA SER A 151 -9.26 11.32 -11.55
C SER A 151 -10.18 10.12 -11.35
N LEU A 152 -10.74 9.97 -10.14
CA LEU A 152 -11.64 8.87 -9.81
C LEU A 152 -13.05 9.22 -10.30
N HIS A 153 -13.45 8.61 -11.41
CA HIS A 153 -14.76 8.81 -12.02
C HIS A 153 -15.73 7.73 -11.56
N TYR A 154 -16.97 8.12 -11.28
CA TYR A 154 -18.05 7.23 -10.84
C TYR A 154 -19.21 7.25 -11.82
N THR A 155 -19.65 6.06 -12.22
CA THR A 155 -20.75 5.88 -13.19
C THR A 155 -21.79 4.96 -12.58
N GLU A 156 -23.05 5.39 -12.55
CA GLU A 156 -24.17 4.54 -12.15
C GLU A 156 -24.49 3.54 -13.28
N CYS A 157 -24.56 2.25 -12.99
CA CYS A 157 -24.76 1.19 -13.97
C CYS A 157 -25.86 0.21 -13.53
N VAL A 158 -26.61 -0.32 -14.50
CA VAL A 158 -27.48 -1.49 -14.30
C VAL A 158 -26.61 -2.75 -14.36
N PRO A 159 -26.67 -3.67 -13.37
CA PRO A 159 -25.87 -4.88 -13.39
C PRO A 159 -26.45 -5.93 -14.34
N PRO A 160 -25.66 -6.97 -14.70
CA PRO A 160 -26.18 -8.19 -15.30
C PRO A 160 -27.32 -8.83 -14.49
N GLY A 161 -28.33 -9.35 -15.18
CA GLY A 161 -29.48 -10.10 -14.65
C GLY A 161 -30.79 -9.30 -14.54
N VAL A 162 -30.80 -8.01 -14.88
CA VAL A 162 -32.03 -7.20 -14.91
C VAL A 162 -32.74 -7.38 -16.25
N GLN A 163 -34.05 -7.64 -16.21
CA GLN A 163 -34.87 -7.85 -17.42
C GLN A 163 -35.71 -6.62 -17.77
N PHE A 164 -35.72 -6.25 -19.04
CA PHE A 164 -36.48 -5.15 -19.62
C PHE A 164 -37.52 -5.69 -20.60
N THR A 165 -38.77 -5.26 -20.48
CA THR A 165 -39.79 -5.50 -21.50
C THR A 165 -39.78 -4.36 -22.51
N LEU A 166 -39.51 -4.70 -23.77
CA LEU A 166 -39.53 -3.79 -24.91
C LEU A 166 -40.76 -4.08 -25.77
N ASN A 167 -41.49 -3.02 -26.13
CA ASN A 167 -42.61 -3.10 -27.07
C ASN A 167 -42.29 -2.25 -28.30
N ILE A 168 -42.59 -2.79 -29.48
CA ILE A 168 -42.46 -2.11 -30.76
C ILE A 168 -43.80 -2.20 -31.47
N THR A 169 -44.35 -1.07 -31.89
CA THR A 169 -45.61 -1.00 -32.64
C THR A 169 -45.40 -0.27 -33.95
N GLY A 170 -46.28 -0.49 -34.93
CA GLY A 170 -46.19 0.24 -36.18
C GLY A 170 -47.21 -0.26 -37.18
N VAL A 171 -47.49 0.57 -38.19
CA VAL A 171 -48.25 0.14 -39.37
C VAL A 171 -47.21 -0.26 -40.41
N MET A 172 -47.04 -1.56 -40.58
CA MET A 172 -45.91 -2.14 -41.33
C MET A 172 -46.41 -3.15 -42.35
N GLN A 173 -45.68 -3.24 -43.45
CA GLN A 173 -45.74 -4.38 -44.34
C GLN A 173 -44.98 -5.56 -43.74
N GLU A 174 -45.32 -6.78 -44.18
CA GLU A 174 -44.76 -8.01 -43.62
C GLU A 174 -43.23 -8.04 -43.63
N HIS A 175 -42.59 -7.59 -44.73
CA HIS A 175 -41.13 -7.54 -44.84
C HIS A 175 -40.48 -6.48 -43.92
N GLU A 176 -41.17 -5.38 -43.61
CA GLU A 176 -40.72 -4.34 -42.67
C GLU A 176 -40.75 -4.89 -41.24
N ALA A 177 -41.84 -5.58 -40.87
CA ALA A 177 -41.96 -6.26 -39.58
C ALA A 177 -40.96 -7.42 -39.43
N ALA A 178 -40.77 -8.21 -40.49
CA ALA A 178 -39.80 -9.30 -40.54
C ALA A 178 -38.37 -8.82 -40.26
N LEU A 179 -37.97 -7.64 -40.77
CA LEU A 179 -36.65 -7.07 -40.51
C LEU A 179 -36.44 -6.75 -39.01
N ILE A 180 -37.44 -6.15 -38.35
CA ILE A 180 -37.37 -5.86 -36.91
C ILE A 180 -37.33 -7.15 -36.08
N ILE A 181 -38.15 -8.15 -36.44
CA ILE A 181 -38.18 -9.45 -35.77
C ILE A 181 -36.82 -10.16 -35.92
N ALA A 182 -36.22 -10.15 -37.11
CA ALA A 182 -34.89 -10.71 -37.35
C ALA A 182 -33.79 -9.97 -36.59
N ALA A 183 -33.91 -8.65 -36.36
CA ALA A 183 -32.98 -7.91 -35.51
C ALA A 183 -33.12 -8.30 -34.03
N LEU A 184 -34.35 -8.55 -33.55
CA LEU A 184 -34.60 -9.00 -32.18
C LEU A 184 -34.17 -10.44 -31.91
N ASP A 185 -34.31 -11.32 -32.91
CA ASP A 185 -33.84 -12.71 -32.85
C ASP A 185 -32.33 -12.82 -32.56
N ARG A 186 -31.54 -11.79 -32.95
CA ARG A 186 -30.09 -11.78 -32.72
C ARG A 186 -29.68 -11.67 -31.26
N PHE A 187 -30.57 -11.26 -30.36
CA PHE A 187 -30.27 -11.31 -28.92
C PHE A 187 -30.18 -12.75 -28.37
N ASP A 188 -30.63 -13.75 -29.13
CA ASP A 188 -30.52 -15.17 -28.76
C ASP A 188 -29.18 -15.81 -29.19
N GLN A 189 -28.44 -15.19 -30.14
CA GLN A 189 -27.27 -15.82 -30.78
C GLN A 189 -25.90 -15.44 -30.21
N HIS A 190 -25.83 -14.68 -29.11
CA HIS A 190 -24.62 -14.16 -28.43
C HIS A 190 -23.64 -13.32 -29.28
N ASP A 191 -23.20 -13.82 -30.43
CA ASP A 191 -22.36 -13.13 -31.40
C ASP A 191 -23.25 -12.28 -32.34
N ASP A 192 -22.83 -11.04 -32.61
CA ASP A 192 -23.42 -10.13 -33.61
C ASP A 192 -24.73 -9.38 -33.24
N GLN A 193 -25.05 -9.24 -31.94
CA GLN A 193 -26.21 -8.46 -31.43
C GLN A 193 -25.99 -6.93 -31.34
N PRO A 194 -27.05 -6.10 -31.27
CA PRO A 194 -26.95 -4.68 -30.90
C PRO A 194 -26.57 -4.47 -29.42
N TYR A 195 -25.65 -3.54 -29.15
CA TYR A 195 -25.25 -3.14 -27.79
C TYR A 195 -25.86 -1.79 -27.39
N PHE A 196 -26.27 -1.67 -26.14
CA PHE A 196 -26.95 -0.49 -25.60
C PHE A 196 -26.06 0.36 -24.69
N GLY A 197 -26.33 1.66 -24.65
CA GLY A 197 -25.64 2.57 -23.72
C GLY A 197 -24.20 2.93 -24.09
N ALA A 198 -23.53 3.56 -23.13
CA ALA A 198 -22.12 3.93 -23.18
C ALA A 198 -21.25 2.72 -22.83
N GLY A 199 -20.00 2.72 -23.33
CA GLY A 199 -19.06 1.63 -23.04
C GLY A 199 -19.24 0.39 -23.92
N ASP A 200 -19.96 0.47 -25.03
CA ASP A 200 -20.05 -0.63 -26.01
C ASP A 200 -18.68 -1.08 -26.53
N ALA A 201 -17.73 -0.15 -26.67
CA ALA A 201 -16.33 -0.47 -26.96
C ALA A 201 -15.63 -1.26 -25.83
N ASN A 202 -16.17 -1.26 -24.62
CA ASN A 202 -15.74 -2.07 -23.49
C ASN A 202 -16.62 -3.33 -23.31
N GLY A 203 -17.41 -3.69 -24.32
CA GLY A 203 -18.34 -4.83 -24.25
C GLY A 203 -19.49 -4.63 -23.27
N GLN A 204 -19.74 -3.40 -22.80
CA GLN A 204 -20.84 -3.06 -21.89
C GLN A 204 -22.17 -2.92 -22.66
N GLY A 205 -23.27 -3.19 -21.97
CA GLY A 205 -24.63 -3.08 -22.49
C GLY A 205 -25.08 -4.20 -23.42
N GLN A 206 -24.53 -5.40 -23.24
CA GLN A 206 -24.99 -6.61 -23.90
C GLN A 206 -26.29 -7.11 -23.27
N LEU A 207 -27.24 -7.54 -24.10
CA LEU A 207 -28.52 -8.09 -23.65
C LEU A 207 -28.71 -9.51 -24.22
N ILE A 208 -29.60 -10.31 -23.62
CA ILE A 208 -30.05 -11.58 -24.19
C ILE A 208 -31.56 -11.63 -24.22
N LEU A 209 -32.09 -12.35 -25.20
CA LEU A 209 -33.51 -12.66 -25.26
C LEU A 209 -33.87 -13.63 -24.14
N VAL A 210 -34.94 -13.35 -23.39
CA VAL A 210 -35.49 -14.29 -22.41
C VAL A 210 -36.87 -14.74 -22.85
N GLY A 211 -37.01 -16.04 -23.12
CA GLY A 211 -38.24 -16.63 -23.61
C GLY A 211 -38.39 -16.52 -25.13
N HIS A 212 -39.56 -16.09 -25.60
CA HIS A 212 -39.88 -16.00 -27.03
C HIS A 212 -40.45 -14.62 -27.39
N LEU A 213 -40.34 -14.26 -28.66
CA LEU A 213 -40.99 -13.09 -29.25
C LEU A 213 -42.51 -13.26 -29.23
N ALA A 214 -43.24 -12.27 -28.72
CA ALA A 214 -44.70 -12.23 -28.80
C ALA A 214 -45.11 -11.24 -29.89
N VAL A 215 -45.71 -11.74 -30.97
CA VAL A 215 -46.11 -10.91 -32.12
C VAL A 215 -47.63 -10.96 -32.27
N LYS A 216 -48.25 -9.77 -32.26
CA LYS A 216 -49.66 -9.58 -32.57
C LYS A 216 -49.82 -8.75 -33.83
N VAL A 217 -50.77 -9.13 -34.66
CA VAL A 217 -51.06 -8.49 -35.94
C VAL A 217 -52.54 -8.14 -36.00
N MET A 218 -52.83 -6.92 -36.42
CA MET A 218 -54.19 -6.42 -36.57
C MET A 218 -54.37 -5.93 -38.01
N GLY A 219 -54.99 -6.77 -38.83
CA GLY A 219 -55.33 -6.45 -40.21
C GLY A 219 -56.80 -6.07 -40.35
N LYS A 220 -57.28 -6.07 -41.59
CA LYS A 220 -58.67 -5.70 -41.91
C LYS A 220 -59.71 -6.53 -41.14
N THR A 221 -59.48 -7.82 -40.96
CA THR A 221 -60.39 -8.74 -40.27
C THR A 221 -60.55 -8.32 -38.80
N GLU A 222 -59.44 -8.22 -38.08
CA GLU A 222 -59.42 -7.89 -36.65
C GLU A 222 -59.94 -6.48 -36.37
N ILE A 223 -59.65 -5.51 -37.26
CA ILE A 223 -60.20 -4.15 -37.16
C ILE A 223 -61.71 -4.16 -37.33
N THR A 224 -62.23 -4.93 -38.29
CA THR A 224 -63.68 -5.04 -38.52
C THR A 224 -64.37 -5.68 -37.32
N GLU A 225 -63.76 -6.72 -36.75
CA GLU A 225 -64.24 -7.37 -35.53
C GLU A 225 -64.24 -6.41 -34.34
N TRP A 226 -63.13 -5.69 -34.10
CA TRP A 226 -63.05 -4.70 -33.01
C TRP A 226 -64.09 -3.58 -33.16
N LEU A 227 -64.24 -3.01 -34.37
CA LEU A 227 -65.24 -1.98 -34.64
C LEU A 227 -66.68 -2.49 -34.45
N ALA A 228 -66.95 -3.76 -34.77
CA ALA A 228 -68.26 -4.38 -34.54
C ALA A 228 -68.59 -4.56 -33.05
N HIS A 229 -67.57 -4.69 -32.20
CA HIS A 229 -67.71 -4.83 -30.74
C HIS A 229 -67.53 -3.50 -29.99
N PHE A 230 -67.23 -2.40 -30.69
CA PHE A 230 -67.01 -1.08 -30.11
C PHE A 230 -68.34 -0.46 -29.63
N ASN A 231 -68.74 -0.80 -28.41
CA ASN A 231 -69.91 -0.21 -27.74
C ASN A 231 -69.44 0.90 -26.78
N ASN A 232 -70.19 2.01 -26.67
CA ASN A 232 -69.85 3.26 -25.94
C ASN A 232 -69.61 3.10 -24.41
N LYS A 233 -69.46 1.88 -23.90
CA LYS A 233 -69.20 1.55 -22.49
C LYS A 233 -67.99 0.62 -22.26
N ALA A 234 -67.32 0.11 -23.30
CA ALA A 234 -66.17 -0.78 -23.15
C ALA A 234 -64.85 -0.07 -23.47
N SER A 235 -63.90 -0.14 -22.54
CA SER A 235 -62.55 0.42 -22.63
C SER A 235 -61.56 -0.51 -23.36
N ASP A 236 -62.03 -1.42 -24.21
CA ASP A 236 -61.17 -2.42 -24.85
C ASP A 236 -60.33 -1.77 -25.95
N MET A 237 -59.03 -1.66 -25.65
CA MET A 237 -57.99 -1.19 -26.57
C MET A 237 -57.99 -2.03 -27.86
N ALA A 238 -57.89 -1.39 -29.04
CA ALA A 238 -57.94 -2.06 -30.35
C ALA A 238 -57.06 -3.32 -30.46
N MET A 239 -55.84 -3.25 -29.92
CA MET A 239 -54.88 -4.36 -29.96
C MET A 239 -55.26 -5.59 -29.11
N SER A 240 -56.34 -5.55 -28.33
CA SER A 240 -56.88 -6.73 -27.63
C SER A 240 -57.50 -7.74 -28.59
N HIS A 241 -57.98 -7.29 -29.76
CA HIS A 241 -58.59 -8.11 -30.81
C HIS A 241 -57.58 -8.55 -31.88
N ALA A 242 -56.30 -8.15 -31.76
CA ALA A 242 -55.26 -8.56 -32.69
C ALA A 242 -54.95 -10.06 -32.57
N ARG A 243 -54.79 -10.75 -33.72
CA ARG A 243 -54.38 -12.16 -33.73
C ARG A 243 -52.94 -12.30 -33.25
N SER A 244 -52.67 -13.33 -32.44
CA SER A 244 -51.30 -13.66 -32.02
C SER A 244 -50.71 -14.67 -33.00
N LEU A 245 -49.50 -14.43 -33.47
CA LEU A 245 -48.81 -15.34 -34.38
C LEU A 245 -48.25 -16.56 -33.64
N GLY A 246 -48.27 -17.72 -34.29
CA GLY A 246 -47.67 -18.95 -33.77
C GLY A 246 -46.14 -18.96 -33.93
N ALA A 247 -45.48 -19.93 -33.28
CA ALA A 247 -44.01 -20.06 -33.35
C ALA A 247 -43.50 -20.32 -34.79
N GLU A 248 -44.25 -21.08 -35.60
CA GLU A 248 -43.90 -21.35 -37.01
C GLU A 248 -43.99 -20.07 -37.87
N ASP A 249 -45.02 -19.25 -37.67
CA ASP A 249 -45.18 -17.98 -38.39
C ASP A 249 -44.02 -17.02 -38.05
N ILE A 250 -43.67 -16.94 -36.76
CA ILE A 250 -42.54 -16.12 -36.28
C ILE A 250 -41.22 -16.64 -36.87
N ALA A 251 -41.00 -17.95 -36.92
CA ALA A 251 -39.82 -18.54 -37.54
C ALA A 251 -39.76 -18.23 -39.06
N GLY A 252 -40.91 -18.20 -39.74
CA GLY A 252 -41.03 -17.75 -41.13
C GLY A 252 -40.61 -16.29 -41.30
N LEU A 253 -41.08 -15.40 -40.42
CA LEU A 253 -40.72 -13.98 -40.42
C LEU A 253 -39.24 -13.75 -40.10
N ILE A 254 -38.66 -14.50 -39.15
CA ILE A 254 -37.23 -14.48 -38.86
C ILE A 254 -36.44 -14.83 -40.13
N LYS A 255 -36.80 -15.92 -40.80
CA LYS A 255 -36.14 -16.35 -42.04
C LYS A 255 -36.26 -15.30 -43.14
N LEU A 256 -37.44 -14.70 -43.32
CA LEU A 256 -37.66 -13.63 -44.29
C LEU A 256 -36.78 -12.41 -43.98
N GLY A 257 -36.80 -11.93 -42.73
CA GLY A 257 -35.99 -10.79 -42.31
C GLY A 257 -34.49 -11.04 -42.42
N GLN A 258 -34.03 -12.26 -42.14
CA GLN A 258 -32.65 -12.66 -42.36
C GLN A 258 -32.21 -12.57 -43.83
N THR A 259 -33.12 -12.78 -44.80
CA THR A 259 -32.78 -12.60 -46.23
C THR A 259 -32.53 -11.13 -46.61
N LEU A 260 -33.05 -10.18 -45.82
CA LEU A 260 -32.85 -8.74 -46.00
C LEU A 260 -31.55 -8.25 -45.37
N LEU A 261 -30.93 -9.05 -44.51
CA LEU A 261 -29.63 -8.76 -43.90
C LEU A 261 -28.52 -9.28 -44.82
N LYS A 262 -27.58 -8.41 -45.18
CA LYS A 262 -26.33 -8.89 -45.77
C LYS A 262 -25.39 -9.38 -44.68
N PRO A 263 -24.56 -10.41 -44.94
CA PRO A 263 -23.55 -10.84 -43.99
C PRO A 263 -22.62 -9.68 -43.63
N VAL A 264 -22.38 -9.50 -42.33
CA VAL A 264 -21.36 -8.58 -41.83
C VAL A 264 -20.01 -9.09 -42.35
N PRO A 265 -19.12 -8.23 -42.88
CA PRO A 265 -17.76 -8.64 -43.20
C PRO A 265 -17.13 -9.28 -41.96
N PRO A 266 -16.34 -10.37 -42.10
CA PRO A 266 -15.77 -11.07 -40.96
C PRO A 266 -15.00 -10.09 -40.07
N THR A 267 -15.45 -9.95 -38.83
CA THR A 267 -14.78 -9.12 -37.83
C THR A 267 -13.56 -9.87 -37.31
N VAL A 268 -12.39 -9.26 -37.46
CA VAL A 268 -11.16 -9.79 -36.86
C VAL A 268 -11.36 -9.85 -35.35
N SER A 269 -11.16 -11.05 -34.79
CA SER A 269 -11.41 -11.33 -33.38
C SER A 269 -10.22 -12.06 -32.78
N LEU A 270 -9.69 -11.52 -31.69
CA LEU A 270 -8.56 -12.04 -30.95
C LEU A 270 -9.06 -12.59 -29.62
N GLY A 271 -8.98 -13.90 -29.42
CA GLY A 271 -9.20 -14.49 -28.11
C GLY A 271 -7.96 -14.30 -27.24
N ILE A 272 -8.13 -13.87 -25.99
CA ILE A 272 -7.03 -13.60 -25.06
C ILE A 272 -7.22 -14.43 -23.81
N GLN A 273 -6.18 -15.16 -23.43
CA GLN A 273 -6.12 -15.89 -22.17
C GLN A 273 -4.91 -15.41 -21.37
N LEU A 274 -5.12 -15.06 -20.10
CA LEU A 274 -4.09 -14.51 -19.21
C LEU A 274 -3.89 -15.43 -18.02
N GLN A 275 -2.69 -15.98 -17.89
CA GLN A 275 -2.25 -16.67 -16.68
C GLN A 275 -1.36 -15.74 -15.86
N PHE A 276 -1.77 -15.43 -14.63
CA PHE A 276 -0.96 -14.62 -13.73
C PHE A 276 0.04 -15.49 -12.97
N ALA A 277 1.25 -14.98 -12.73
CA ALA A 277 2.35 -15.71 -12.10
C ALA A 277 2.22 -15.82 -10.56
N GLY A 278 1.45 -14.92 -9.95
CA GLY A 278 1.37 -14.79 -8.49
C GLY A 278 0.21 -13.91 -8.04
N PRO A 279 0.38 -13.05 -7.02
CA PRO A 279 -0.73 -12.30 -6.44
C PRO A 279 -1.31 -11.29 -7.43
N PHE A 280 -2.64 -11.24 -7.52
CA PHE A 280 -3.41 -10.34 -8.37
C PHE A 280 -4.52 -9.65 -7.59
N LEU A 281 -4.68 -8.35 -7.84
CA LEU A 281 -5.63 -7.50 -7.13
C LEU A 281 -6.00 -6.29 -8.01
N VAL A 282 -7.29 -6.11 -8.27
CA VAL A 282 -7.89 -4.82 -8.67
C VAL A 282 -8.64 -4.31 -7.44
N ASN A 283 -8.33 -3.10 -6.95
CA ASN A 283 -8.87 -2.64 -5.66
C ASN A 283 -10.36 -2.31 -5.76
N ASP A 284 -11.13 -2.69 -4.74
CA ASP A 284 -12.53 -2.32 -4.52
C ASP A 284 -12.62 -1.37 -3.30
N PRO A 285 -12.66 -0.05 -3.53
CA PRO A 285 -12.77 0.94 -2.45
C PRO A 285 -14.04 0.81 -1.62
N TYR A 286 -15.13 0.27 -2.20
CA TYR A 286 -16.40 0.09 -1.48
C TYR A 286 -16.29 -1.00 -0.44
N ALA A 287 -15.78 -2.16 -0.85
CA ALA A 287 -15.56 -3.28 0.06
C ALA A 287 -14.62 -2.89 1.22
N VAL A 288 -13.58 -2.11 0.92
CA VAL A 288 -12.68 -1.54 1.95
C VAL A 288 -13.46 -0.68 2.95
N LYS A 289 -14.23 0.32 2.49
CA LYS A 289 -15.04 1.19 3.37
C LYS A 289 -16.04 0.39 4.22
N LYS A 290 -16.66 -0.65 3.66
CA LYS A 290 -17.63 -1.49 4.38
C LYS A 290 -16.97 -2.34 5.46
N LEU A 291 -15.79 -2.89 5.17
CA LEU A 291 -15.02 -3.72 6.10
C LEU A 291 -14.30 -2.87 7.16
N GLU A 292 -14.05 -1.59 6.89
CA GLU A 292 -13.44 -0.65 7.83
C GLU A 292 -14.30 -0.43 9.10
N ALA A 293 -15.62 -0.60 8.98
CA ALA A 293 -16.55 -0.42 10.10
C ALA A 293 -16.39 -1.46 11.24
N ASP A 294 -15.83 -2.65 10.94
CA ASP A 294 -15.54 -3.68 11.95
C ASP A 294 -14.02 -3.84 12.12
N PRO A 295 -13.45 -3.48 13.29
CA PRO A 295 -12.03 -3.62 13.58
C PRO A 295 -11.45 -5.03 13.36
N LYS A 296 -12.28 -6.09 13.42
CA LYS A 296 -11.86 -7.48 13.18
C LYS A 296 -11.74 -7.83 11.71
N THR A 297 -12.46 -7.14 10.83
CA THR A 297 -12.45 -7.40 9.38
C THR A 297 -11.78 -6.31 8.57
N LYS A 298 -11.29 -5.25 9.24
CA LYS A 298 -10.56 -4.13 8.64
C LYS A 298 -9.43 -4.60 7.73
N ILE A 299 -9.42 -4.04 6.52
CA ILE A 299 -8.43 -4.32 5.49
C ILE A 299 -8.15 -3.08 4.64
N ASP A 300 -6.90 -2.85 4.25
CA ASP A 300 -6.54 -1.63 3.50
C ASP A 300 -6.78 -1.73 1.99
N HIS A 301 -6.65 -2.94 1.44
CA HIS A 301 -6.95 -3.22 0.04
C HIS A 301 -7.73 -4.53 -0.12
N TYR A 302 -8.82 -4.48 -0.88
CA TYR A 302 -9.73 -5.60 -1.10
C TYR A 302 -9.97 -5.82 -2.60
N PRO A 303 -10.04 -7.08 -3.08
CA PRO A 303 -10.23 -7.35 -4.50
C PRO A 303 -11.64 -7.03 -4.97
N LEU A 304 -11.74 -6.44 -6.16
CA LEU A 304 -12.98 -6.34 -6.92
C LEU A 304 -13.41 -7.76 -7.33
N LEU A 305 -14.59 -8.16 -6.89
CA LEU A 305 -15.16 -9.48 -7.13
C LEU A 305 -16.41 -9.39 -8.01
N ASP A 306 -16.68 -10.47 -8.74
CA ASP A 306 -17.96 -10.68 -9.41
C ASP A 306 -19.03 -11.27 -8.46
N ASN A 307 -20.22 -11.53 -8.99
CA ASN A 307 -21.34 -12.14 -8.26
C ASN A 307 -21.05 -13.56 -7.73
N HIS A 308 -20.07 -14.26 -8.33
CA HIS A 308 -19.63 -15.59 -7.91
C HIS A 308 -18.46 -15.53 -6.93
N LYS A 309 -18.12 -14.33 -6.42
CA LYS A 309 -16.98 -14.06 -5.54
C LYS A 309 -15.62 -14.38 -6.18
N LYS A 310 -15.53 -14.43 -7.51
CA LYS A 310 -14.26 -14.54 -8.23
C LYS A 310 -13.68 -13.16 -8.52
N PRO A 311 -12.34 -13.03 -8.61
CA PRO A 311 -11.70 -11.76 -8.97
C PRO A 311 -12.19 -11.25 -10.34
N ARG A 312 -12.45 -9.95 -10.44
CA ARG A 312 -12.87 -9.31 -11.70
C ARG A 312 -11.73 -8.51 -12.30
N LEU A 313 -11.52 -8.64 -13.61
CA LEU A 313 -10.61 -7.82 -14.40
C LEU A 313 -11.44 -7.03 -15.43
N PRO A 314 -11.78 -5.76 -15.15
CA PRO A 314 -12.63 -4.98 -16.04
C PRO A 314 -11.98 -4.71 -17.40
N SER A 315 -12.78 -4.73 -18.47
CA SER A 315 -12.38 -4.30 -19.82
C SER A 315 -11.69 -2.93 -19.86
N ALA A 316 -12.15 -1.98 -19.04
CA ALA A 316 -11.54 -0.65 -18.91
C ALA A 316 -10.09 -0.71 -18.37
N SER A 317 -9.79 -1.64 -17.46
CA SER A 317 -8.43 -1.85 -16.96
C SER A 317 -7.51 -2.41 -18.05
N ILE A 318 -8.01 -3.38 -18.84
CA ILE A 318 -7.29 -3.92 -20.00
C ILE A 318 -7.03 -2.81 -21.03
N ARG A 319 -8.08 -2.06 -21.41
CA ARG A 319 -7.98 -0.94 -22.34
C ARG A 319 -6.93 0.07 -21.90
N GLY A 320 -6.94 0.45 -20.62
CA GLY A 320 -5.98 1.40 -20.06
C GLY A 320 -4.53 0.93 -20.19
N VAL A 321 -4.27 -0.34 -19.87
CA VAL A 321 -2.93 -0.95 -19.99
C VAL A 321 -2.48 -1.04 -21.46
N LEU A 322 -3.33 -1.54 -22.35
CA LEU A 322 -3.01 -1.66 -23.78
C LEU A 322 -2.82 -0.28 -24.44
N ARG A 323 -3.68 0.69 -24.11
CA ARG A 323 -3.56 2.08 -24.60
C ARG A 323 -2.26 2.71 -24.12
N SER A 324 -1.91 2.55 -22.84
CA SER A 324 -0.65 3.07 -22.28
C SER A 324 0.56 2.50 -23.00
N GLN A 325 0.57 1.19 -23.29
CA GLN A 325 1.65 0.58 -24.07
C GLN A 325 1.66 1.06 -25.52
N ALA A 326 0.50 1.23 -26.16
CA ALA A 326 0.39 1.76 -27.51
C ALA A 326 0.96 3.18 -27.62
N GLU A 327 0.55 4.07 -26.72
CA GLU A 327 1.09 5.43 -26.60
C GLU A 327 2.61 5.39 -26.38
N ARG A 328 3.11 4.47 -25.55
CA ARG A 328 4.54 4.27 -25.31
C ARG A 328 5.29 3.87 -26.58
N ILE A 329 4.74 2.95 -27.37
CA ILE A 329 5.32 2.50 -28.65
C ILE A 329 5.37 3.68 -29.64
N ILE A 330 4.24 4.38 -29.82
CA ILE A 330 4.13 5.52 -30.74
C ILE A 330 5.18 6.60 -30.40
N ARG A 331 5.27 7.00 -29.13
CA ARG A 331 6.27 7.98 -28.68
C ARG A 331 7.71 7.49 -28.85
N SER A 332 7.94 6.18 -28.67
CA SER A 332 9.28 5.60 -28.87
C SER A 332 9.73 5.60 -30.33
N LEU A 333 8.77 5.62 -31.27
CA LEU A 333 9.01 5.78 -32.71
C LEU A 333 9.09 7.25 -33.18
N GLY A 334 9.13 8.21 -32.24
CA GLY A 334 9.31 9.63 -32.55
C GLY A 334 8.02 10.40 -32.90
N VAL A 335 6.85 9.79 -32.70
CA VAL A 335 5.55 10.41 -33.01
C VAL A 335 4.90 10.96 -31.74
N HIS A 336 4.31 12.15 -31.85
CA HIS A 336 3.61 12.79 -30.73
C HIS A 336 2.31 12.06 -30.35
N CYS A 337 2.07 11.91 -29.03
CA CYS A 337 0.83 11.41 -28.46
C CYS A 337 0.41 12.31 -27.30
N CYS A 338 -0.88 12.66 -27.25
CA CYS A 338 -1.48 13.43 -26.16
C CYS A 338 -1.22 12.80 -24.80
N ASP A 339 -1.27 13.60 -23.73
CA ASP A 339 -1.17 13.12 -22.36
C ASP A 339 -2.57 13.03 -21.71
N THR A 340 -2.66 12.32 -20.59
CA THR A 340 -3.80 12.40 -19.67
C THR A 340 -4.11 13.81 -19.18
N ARG A 341 -3.10 14.66 -18.97
CA ARG A 341 -3.28 16.06 -18.54
C ARG A 341 -3.62 17.02 -19.67
N ASP A 342 -3.28 16.64 -20.90
CA ASP A 342 -3.53 17.41 -22.12
C ASP A 342 -4.11 16.48 -23.21
N PRO A 343 -5.40 16.11 -23.10
CA PRO A 343 -6.04 15.17 -24.00
C PRO A 343 -6.29 15.79 -25.37
N CYS A 344 -6.42 14.93 -26.41
CA CYS A 344 -6.80 15.39 -27.74
C CYS A 344 -8.16 16.14 -27.74
N PRO A 345 -8.38 17.08 -28.68
CA PRO A 345 -9.64 17.80 -28.79
C PRO A 345 -10.81 16.87 -29.10
N SER A 346 -12.02 17.28 -28.70
CA SER A 346 -13.26 16.59 -29.03
C SER A 346 -13.54 16.67 -30.53
N LEU A 347 -13.90 15.55 -31.15
CA LEU A 347 -14.29 15.52 -32.57
C LEU A 347 -15.80 15.68 -32.76
N TYR A 348 -16.20 16.51 -33.73
CA TYR A 348 -17.59 16.67 -34.16
C TYR A 348 -17.83 16.26 -35.62
N LYS A 349 -16.78 16.25 -36.46
CA LYS A 349 -16.83 15.85 -37.88
C LYS A 349 -15.76 14.81 -38.21
N HIS A 350 -16.05 13.90 -39.13
CA HIS A 350 -15.11 12.82 -39.50
C HIS A 350 -13.83 13.33 -40.20
N GLN A 351 -13.91 14.44 -40.94
CA GLN A 351 -12.78 15.02 -41.67
C GLN A 351 -11.65 15.49 -40.73
N ASP A 352 -11.98 15.77 -39.47
CA ASP A 352 -11.05 16.24 -38.44
C ASP A 352 -10.30 15.11 -37.72
N LEU A 353 -10.44 13.85 -38.17
CA LEU A 353 -9.81 12.68 -37.54
C LEU A 353 -8.28 12.82 -37.37
N SER A 354 -7.63 13.54 -38.29
CA SER A 354 -6.19 13.84 -38.26
C SER A 354 -5.76 14.70 -37.07
N GLN A 355 -6.69 15.39 -36.41
CA GLN A 355 -6.43 16.16 -35.18
C GLN A 355 -6.22 15.26 -33.95
N LEU A 356 -6.68 14.00 -34.00
CA LEU A 356 -6.42 13.03 -32.94
C LEU A 356 -5.06 12.37 -33.12
N CYS A 357 -4.33 12.15 -32.02
CA CYS A 357 -3.13 11.33 -32.07
C CYS A 357 -3.45 9.87 -32.45
N LEU A 358 -2.45 9.15 -32.96
CA LEU A 358 -2.62 7.77 -33.44
C LEU A 358 -3.25 6.83 -32.39
N ALA A 359 -2.89 6.98 -31.11
CA ALA A 359 -3.50 6.20 -30.04
C ALA A 359 -5.01 6.51 -29.87
N CYS A 360 -5.41 7.79 -29.91
CA CYS A 360 -6.80 8.22 -29.80
C CYS A 360 -7.66 7.74 -30.98
N GLN A 361 -7.09 7.66 -32.18
CA GLN A 361 -7.79 7.13 -33.35
C GLN A 361 -8.16 5.64 -33.17
N ILE A 362 -7.33 4.87 -32.47
CA ILE A 362 -7.57 3.43 -32.19
C ILE A 362 -8.42 3.22 -30.94
N PHE A 363 -8.00 3.80 -29.80
CA PHE A 363 -8.57 3.53 -28.49
C PHE A 363 -9.72 4.46 -28.09
N GLY A 364 -10.03 5.48 -28.90
CA GLY A 364 -11.10 6.45 -28.70
C GLY A 364 -10.66 7.76 -28.04
N ALA A 365 -11.43 8.80 -28.29
CA ALA A 365 -11.34 10.14 -27.70
C ALA A 365 -12.74 10.74 -27.53
N ALA A 366 -12.85 11.91 -26.89
CA ALA A 366 -14.13 12.62 -26.81
C ALA A 366 -14.66 12.88 -28.24
N GLY A 367 -15.93 12.53 -28.49
CA GLY A 367 -16.53 12.63 -29.83
C GLY A 367 -16.04 11.60 -30.86
N TRP A 368 -15.09 10.71 -30.51
CA TRP A 368 -14.59 9.65 -31.39
C TRP A 368 -14.65 8.27 -30.73
N LYS A 369 -15.49 7.39 -31.31
CA LYS A 369 -15.64 6.02 -30.85
C LYS A 369 -14.37 5.20 -31.15
N SER A 370 -13.93 4.42 -30.16
CA SER A 370 -12.88 3.41 -30.33
C SER A 370 -13.19 2.45 -31.49
N VAL A 371 -12.17 2.08 -32.25
CA VAL A 371 -12.27 1.11 -33.35
C VAL A 371 -11.91 -0.31 -32.93
N ILE A 372 -11.52 -0.51 -31.67
CA ILE A 372 -11.42 -1.82 -31.00
C ILE A 372 -12.47 -1.96 -29.91
N ASN A 373 -13.07 -3.14 -29.80
CA ASN A 373 -13.92 -3.52 -28.68
C ASN A 373 -13.22 -4.56 -27.82
N ILE A 374 -13.29 -4.44 -26.50
CA ILE A 374 -12.66 -5.35 -25.54
C ILE A 374 -13.75 -5.89 -24.64
N SER A 375 -13.89 -7.21 -24.53
CA SER A 375 -14.84 -7.82 -23.59
C SER A 375 -14.35 -7.63 -22.15
N ASP A 376 -15.26 -7.77 -21.17
CA ASP A 376 -14.83 -8.04 -19.81
C ASP A 376 -14.05 -9.37 -19.76
N PHE A 377 -13.04 -9.43 -18.88
CA PHE A 377 -12.25 -10.63 -18.67
C PHE A 377 -12.84 -11.42 -17.51
N THR A 378 -13.32 -12.63 -17.79
CA THR A 378 -13.93 -13.51 -16.81
C THR A 378 -12.88 -14.40 -16.17
N CYS A 379 -12.92 -14.49 -14.84
CA CYS A 379 -12.04 -15.39 -14.12
C CYS A 379 -12.60 -16.81 -14.22
N VAL A 380 -11.90 -17.67 -14.96
CA VAL A 380 -12.33 -19.06 -15.17
C VAL A 380 -11.97 -19.88 -13.93
N ASP A 381 -10.73 -19.76 -13.46
CA ASP A 381 -10.23 -20.40 -12.25
C ASP A 381 -9.70 -19.36 -11.26
N ALA A 382 -10.16 -19.44 -10.02
CA ALA A 382 -9.82 -18.52 -8.96
C ALA A 382 -9.45 -19.32 -7.72
N ASN A 383 -8.20 -19.20 -7.28
CA ASN A 383 -7.78 -19.69 -5.97
C ASN A 383 -8.44 -18.88 -4.85
N GLU A 384 -8.49 -19.47 -3.65
CA GLU A 384 -8.94 -18.80 -2.45
C GLU A 384 -8.20 -17.47 -2.23
N LEU A 385 -8.94 -16.46 -1.76
CA LEU A 385 -8.39 -15.16 -1.46
C LEU A 385 -7.47 -15.21 -0.24
N LYS A 386 -6.24 -14.73 -0.40
CA LYS A 386 -5.23 -14.68 0.68
C LYS A 386 -5.00 -13.25 1.13
N THR A 387 -4.71 -13.08 2.42
CA THR A 387 -4.30 -11.79 2.99
C THR A 387 -2.79 -11.75 3.11
N GLN A 388 -2.18 -10.70 2.56
CA GLN A 388 -0.76 -10.41 2.73
C GLN A 388 -0.57 -9.18 3.59
N GLU A 389 0.27 -9.31 4.61
CA GLU A 389 0.70 -8.21 5.48
C GLU A 389 1.94 -7.54 4.89
N PHE A 390 1.93 -6.20 4.86
CA PHE A 390 3.05 -5.37 4.41
C PHE A 390 3.58 -4.56 5.58
N ILE A 391 4.88 -4.61 5.80
CA ILE A 391 5.57 -3.87 6.86
C ILE A 391 6.70 -3.08 6.21
N ALA A 392 6.64 -1.76 6.30
CA ALA A 392 7.75 -0.90 5.92
C ALA A 392 8.82 -0.94 7.03
N ILE A 393 10.10 -1.10 6.67
CA ILE A 393 11.20 -1.11 7.64
C ILE A 393 11.83 0.28 7.73
N ASP A 394 11.82 0.88 8.91
CA ASP A 394 12.46 2.16 9.16
C ASP A 394 13.99 2.09 8.94
N ARG A 395 14.56 3.08 8.25
CA ARG A 395 16.00 3.09 7.91
C ARG A 395 16.91 3.55 9.05
N PHE A 396 16.36 4.25 10.04
CA PHE A 396 17.11 4.74 11.21
C PHE A 396 17.22 3.67 12.31
N HIS A 397 16.11 3.10 12.76
CA HIS A 397 16.08 2.08 13.81
C HIS A 397 15.98 0.64 13.29
N GLY A 398 15.76 0.42 11.99
CA GLY A 398 15.80 -0.92 11.37
C GLY A 398 14.69 -1.88 11.80
N GLY A 399 13.62 -1.35 12.41
CA GLY A 399 12.40 -2.07 12.82
C GLY A 399 11.22 -1.73 11.89
N GLY A 400 10.02 -2.25 12.17
CA GLY A 400 8.83 -1.82 11.43
C GLY A 400 8.53 -0.34 11.70
N LYS A 401 8.22 0.44 10.66
CA LYS A 401 7.77 1.83 10.78
C LYS A 401 6.34 1.83 11.32
N ASP A 402 6.13 2.51 12.43
CA ASP A 402 4.81 2.64 13.05
C ASP A 402 3.83 3.35 12.11
N GLY A 403 2.57 2.89 12.10
CA GLY A 403 1.53 3.42 11.21
C GLY A 403 1.70 3.09 9.71
N ALA A 404 2.81 2.48 9.30
CA ALA A 404 3.08 2.12 7.89
C ALA A 404 2.81 0.62 7.59
N LYS A 405 2.18 -0.08 8.52
CA LYS A 405 1.69 -1.43 8.32
C LYS A 405 0.36 -1.35 7.58
N PHE A 406 0.26 -2.05 6.45
CA PHE A 406 -1.00 -2.21 5.73
C PHE A 406 -1.13 -3.64 5.23
N ASN A 407 -2.35 -4.07 4.87
CA ASN A 407 -2.61 -5.40 4.34
C ASN A 407 -3.39 -5.34 3.02
N ALA A 408 -3.24 -6.40 2.22
CA ALA A 408 -3.99 -6.54 0.97
C ALA A 408 -4.52 -7.96 0.85
N LYS A 409 -5.81 -8.09 0.60
CA LYS A 409 -6.40 -9.35 0.17
C LYS A 409 -6.28 -9.45 -1.34
N HIS A 410 -5.92 -10.62 -1.85
CA HIS A 410 -5.64 -10.84 -3.25
C HIS A 410 -6.00 -12.26 -3.66
N SER A 411 -6.14 -12.48 -4.96
CA SER A 411 -6.22 -13.83 -5.52
C SER A 411 -4.84 -14.26 -5.98
N GLU A 412 -4.49 -15.52 -5.73
CA GLU A 412 -3.20 -16.07 -6.10
C GLU A 412 -3.29 -16.78 -7.45
N ARG A 413 -2.43 -16.40 -8.41
CA ARG A 413 -2.29 -17.05 -9.71
C ARG A 413 -3.60 -17.23 -10.51
N PRO A 414 -4.53 -16.25 -10.55
CA PRO A 414 -5.81 -16.43 -11.24
C PRO A 414 -5.63 -16.57 -12.76
N TYR A 415 -6.64 -17.17 -13.40
CA TYR A 415 -6.69 -17.36 -14.85
C TYR A 415 -7.92 -16.65 -15.44
N PHE A 416 -7.67 -15.80 -16.44
CA PHE A 416 -8.70 -14.98 -17.08
C PHE A 416 -8.81 -15.25 -18.58
N GLN A 417 -10.04 -15.14 -19.10
CA GLN A 417 -10.32 -15.19 -20.53
C GLN A 417 -11.11 -13.95 -20.98
N GLY A 418 -10.79 -13.45 -22.17
CA GLY A 418 -11.48 -12.31 -22.78
C GLY A 418 -11.25 -12.29 -24.29
N ARG A 419 -11.77 -11.26 -24.96
CA ARG A 419 -11.70 -11.10 -26.41
C ARG A 419 -11.50 -9.64 -26.80
N ILE A 420 -10.74 -9.40 -27.88
CA ILE A 420 -10.67 -8.11 -28.57
C ILE A 420 -11.25 -8.29 -29.97
N THR A 421 -12.23 -7.48 -30.36
CA THR A 421 -12.77 -7.47 -31.72
C THR A 421 -12.51 -6.14 -32.41
N LEU A 422 -12.17 -6.18 -33.70
CA LEU A 422 -11.93 -4.97 -34.49
C LEU A 422 -13.25 -4.51 -35.11
N SER A 423 -13.49 -3.20 -35.12
CA SER A 423 -14.64 -2.64 -35.83
C SER A 423 -14.52 -2.83 -37.35
N PRO A 424 -15.63 -2.80 -38.12
CA PRO A 424 -15.59 -2.89 -39.58
C PRO A 424 -14.69 -1.86 -40.26
N ARG A 425 -14.53 -0.66 -39.66
CA ARG A 425 -13.62 0.39 -40.16
C ARG A 425 -12.17 -0.07 -40.15
N MET A 426 -11.77 -0.76 -39.07
CA MET A 426 -10.43 -1.31 -38.96
C MET A 426 -10.29 -2.62 -39.75
N ALA A 427 -11.35 -3.44 -39.83
CA ALA A 427 -11.34 -4.69 -40.58
C ALA A 427 -11.17 -4.46 -42.10
N ASN A 428 -11.90 -3.51 -42.69
CA ASN A 428 -11.98 -3.25 -44.14
C ASN A 428 -10.91 -2.25 -44.66
N HIS A 429 -9.66 -2.37 -44.21
CA HIS A 429 -8.50 -1.63 -44.72
C HIS A 429 -8.46 -0.09 -44.52
N GLN A 430 -9.43 0.53 -43.84
CA GLN A 430 -9.39 2.00 -43.63
C GLN A 430 -8.35 2.43 -42.57
N LEU A 431 -7.96 1.51 -41.67
CA LEU A 431 -6.98 1.73 -40.59
C LEU A 431 -6.02 0.54 -40.47
N ASP A 432 -5.47 0.05 -41.58
CA ASP A 432 -4.56 -1.11 -41.54
C ASP A 432 -3.31 -0.89 -40.68
N TRP A 433 -2.79 0.34 -40.66
CA TRP A 433 -1.72 0.72 -39.73
C TRP A 433 -2.09 0.48 -38.25
N GLY A 434 -3.38 0.58 -37.91
CA GLY A 434 -3.87 0.31 -36.57
C GLY A 434 -3.70 -1.16 -36.16
N LYS A 435 -3.86 -2.10 -37.12
CA LYS A 435 -3.62 -3.53 -36.88
C LYS A 435 -2.14 -3.77 -36.56
N GLY A 436 -1.24 -3.04 -37.22
CA GLY A 436 0.20 -3.06 -36.94
C GLY A 436 0.55 -2.61 -35.52
N LEU A 437 -0.01 -1.47 -35.08
CA LEU A 437 0.16 -1.01 -33.70
C LEU A 437 -0.36 -2.03 -32.68
N LEU A 438 -1.56 -2.60 -32.92
CA LEU A 438 -2.15 -3.59 -32.03
C LEU A 438 -1.30 -4.88 -31.98
N ALA A 439 -0.73 -5.32 -33.10
CA ALA A 439 0.18 -6.46 -33.14
C ALA A 439 1.43 -6.24 -32.27
N LEU A 440 2.02 -5.04 -32.31
CA LEU A 440 3.17 -4.69 -31.45
C LEU A 440 2.79 -4.67 -29.96
N VAL A 441 1.61 -4.14 -29.62
CA VAL A 441 1.10 -4.13 -28.24
C VAL A 441 0.84 -5.55 -27.73
N ILE A 442 0.25 -6.41 -28.57
CA ILE A 442 -0.02 -7.81 -28.21
C ILE A 442 1.27 -8.61 -28.07
N ARG A 443 2.29 -8.34 -28.88
CA ARG A 443 3.62 -8.94 -28.70
C ARG A 443 4.21 -8.59 -27.34
N ASP A 444 4.19 -7.32 -26.94
CA ASP A 444 4.67 -6.89 -25.61
C ASP A 444 3.83 -7.50 -24.47
N LEU A 445 2.51 -7.69 -24.68
CA LEU A 445 1.65 -8.43 -23.75
C LEU A 445 2.08 -9.89 -23.60
N GLN A 446 2.32 -10.59 -24.71
CA GLN A 446 2.76 -11.99 -24.72
C GLN A 446 4.13 -12.20 -24.06
N GLU A 447 5.00 -11.20 -24.17
CA GLU A 447 6.32 -11.21 -23.53
C GLU A 447 6.30 -10.85 -22.03
N GLY A 448 5.14 -10.53 -21.46
CA GLY A 448 5.02 -10.17 -20.04
C GLY A 448 5.58 -8.78 -19.68
N ASP A 449 5.71 -7.88 -20.65
CA ASP A 449 6.07 -6.47 -20.38
C ASP A 449 4.97 -5.73 -19.62
N LEU A 450 3.73 -6.21 -19.75
CA LEU A 450 2.55 -5.61 -19.14
C LEU A 450 2.20 -6.30 -17.82
N SER A 451 1.64 -5.53 -16.90
CA SER A 451 1.12 -6.02 -15.62
C SER A 451 -0.21 -5.35 -15.32
N PHE A 452 -1.10 -6.06 -14.63
CA PHE A 452 -2.46 -5.61 -14.37
C PHE A 452 -2.75 -5.42 -12.88
N GLY A 453 -3.50 -4.37 -12.55
CA GLY A 453 -3.98 -4.13 -11.19
C GLY A 453 -2.94 -3.46 -10.27
N PHE A 454 -3.15 -3.64 -8.97
CA PHE A 454 -2.37 -3.04 -7.90
C PHE A 454 -0.96 -3.63 -7.82
N GLY A 455 0.02 -2.81 -7.40
CA GLY A 455 1.27 -3.33 -6.83
C GLY A 455 2.28 -3.94 -7.81
N ALA A 456 2.28 -3.57 -9.09
CA ALA A 456 3.22 -4.09 -10.10
C ALA A 456 4.70 -4.13 -9.64
N ASN A 457 5.19 -3.04 -9.04
CA ASN A 457 6.56 -2.93 -8.52
C ASN A 457 6.83 -3.80 -7.28
N LYS A 458 5.79 -4.41 -6.71
CA LYS A 458 5.83 -5.36 -5.58
C LYS A 458 5.56 -6.81 -6.05
N GLY A 459 5.61 -7.07 -7.37
CA GLY A 459 5.43 -8.39 -7.97
C GLY A 459 3.98 -8.81 -8.21
N TYR A 460 3.02 -7.91 -7.99
CA TYR A 460 1.61 -8.21 -8.26
C TYR A 460 1.29 -8.05 -9.75
N GLY A 461 0.31 -8.81 -10.23
CA GLY A 461 -0.24 -8.61 -11.58
C GLY A 461 0.70 -8.98 -12.72
N ALA A 462 1.82 -9.65 -12.43
CA ALA A 462 2.74 -10.16 -13.43
C ALA A 462 2.13 -11.37 -14.17
N LEU A 463 2.35 -11.42 -15.49
CA LEU A 463 1.90 -12.50 -16.35
C LEU A 463 2.95 -13.59 -16.40
N GLU A 464 2.49 -14.84 -16.31
CA GLU A 464 3.29 -16.04 -16.53
C GLU A 464 3.21 -16.48 -17.99
N SER A 465 2.00 -16.47 -18.56
CA SER A 465 1.79 -16.77 -19.96
C SER A 465 0.56 -16.06 -20.50
N VAL A 466 0.57 -15.81 -21.80
CA VAL A 466 -0.54 -15.23 -22.54
C VAL A 466 -0.74 -16.03 -23.82
N LEU A 467 -1.95 -16.54 -24.00
CA LEU A 467 -2.35 -17.17 -25.26
C LEU A 467 -3.24 -16.22 -26.04
N ILE A 468 -2.90 -16.00 -27.31
CA ILE A 468 -3.69 -15.20 -28.25
C ILE A 468 -4.13 -16.11 -29.39
N THR A 469 -5.43 -16.23 -29.61
CA THR A 469 -6.00 -16.91 -30.78
C THR A 469 -6.42 -15.89 -31.84
N GLY A 470 -6.21 -16.21 -33.12
CA GLY A 470 -6.55 -15.32 -34.24
C GLY A 470 -5.52 -14.20 -34.52
N ILE A 471 -4.31 -14.27 -33.96
CA ILE A 471 -3.27 -13.24 -34.15
C ILE A 471 -2.81 -13.11 -35.61
N ASP A 472 -2.90 -14.19 -36.38
CA ASP A 472 -2.65 -14.27 -37.82
C ASP A 472 -3.54 -13.31 -38.63
N GLN A 473 -4.73 -12.99 -38.10
CA GLN A 473 -5.67 -12.07 -38.71
C GLN A 473 -5.21 -10.60 -38.65
N LEU A 474 -4.14 -10.27 -37.91
CA LEU A 474 -3.57 -8.93 -37.87
C LEU A 474 -2.66 -8.60 -39.08
N GLN A 475 -2.41 -9.56 -39.98
CA GLN A 475 -1.57 -9.49 -41.21
C GLN A 475 -0.12 -9.00 -41.02
N THR A 476 0.80 -9.50 -41.85
CA THR A 476 2.24 -9.17 -41.77
C THR A 476 2.61 -7.77 -42.26
N ASP A 477 1.90 -7.24 -43.27
CA ASP A 477 2.22 -5.92 -43.85
C ASP A 477 1.68 -4.75 -43.00
N ALA A 478 0.82 -5.03 -42.03
CA ALA A 478 0.17 -4.01 -41.20
C ALA A 478 1.17 -3.29 -40.27
N ILE A 479 2.19 -4.01 -39.78
CA ILE A 479 3.26 -3.43 -38.96
C ILE A 479 4.08 -2.44 -39.79
N GLU A 480 4.39 -2.80 -41.04
CA GLU A 480 5.10 -1.91 -41.96
C GLU A 480 4.25 -0.68 -42.33
N ALA A 481 2.94 -0.85 -42.54
CA ALA A 481 2.02 0.28 -42.74
C ALA A 481 2.02 1.26 -41.56
N PHE A 482 2.03 0.75 -40.32
CA PHE A 482 2.18 1.56 -39.11
C PHE A 482 3.50 2.32 -39.08
N ARG A 483 4.61 1.66 -39.39
CA ARG A 483 5.92 2.31 -39.41
C ARG A 483 6.02 3.41 -40.43
N ARG A 484 5.54 3.18 -41.66
CA ARG A 484 5.52 4.23 -42.69
C ARG A 484 4.76 5.45 -42.21
N LEU A 485 3.62 5.26 -41.53
CA LEU A 485 2.87 6.36 -40.93
C LEU A 485 3.66 7.07 -39.82
N CYS A 486 4.39 6.33 -38.98
CA CYS A 486 5.26 6.95 -37.98
C CYS A 486 6.40 7.75 -38.62
N VAL A 487 7.04 7.23 -39.66
CA VAL A 487 8.13 7.92 -40.38
C VAL A 487 7.65 9.21 -41.02
N THR A 488 6.44 9.24 -41.60
CA THR A 488 5.89 10.47 -42.21
C THR A 488 5.45 11.53 -41.19
N GLN A 489 5.18 11.14 -39.94
CA GLN A 489 4.71 12.04 -38.87
C GLN A 489 5.80 12.39 -37.83
N ALA A 490 6.97 11.76 -37.89
CA ALA A 490 8.06 12.02 -36.95
C ALA A 490 8.69 13.41 -37.20
N ALA A 491 8.85 14.19 -36.14
CA ALA A 491 9.61 15.45 -36.20
C ALA A 491 11.12 15.16 -36.31
N PRO A 492 11.91 15.99 -37.04
CA PRO A 492 13.37 15.88 -37.05
C PRO A 492 13.92 16.19 -35.65
N GLN A 493 14.30 15.16 -34.90
CA GLN A 493 14.94 15.36 -33.60
C GLN A 493 16.39 15.79 -33.78
N ALA A 494 16.73 16.96 -33.24
CA ALA A 494 18.09 17.45 -33.13
C ALA A 494 18.82 16.69 -32.00
N PHE A 495 19.86 15.96 -32.37
CA PHE A 495 20.70 15.19 -31.46
C PHE A 495 21.76 16.10 -30.84
N ILE A 496 21.75 16.25 -29.51
CA ILE A 496 22.86 16.85 -28.75
C ILE A 496 23.93 15.77 -28.52
N THR A 497 25.18 16.14 -28.80
CA THR A 497 26.36 15.28 -28.81
C THR A 497 26.92 14.99 -27.41
N PRO A 498 27.64 13.86 -27.20
CA PRO A 498 28.07 13.40 -25.88
C PRO A 498 29.39 14.04 -25.43
N THR A 499 29.47 14.41 -24.15
CA THR A 499 30.72 14.80 -23.47
C THR A 499 31.48 13.57 -22.96
N SER A 500 32.76 13.49 -23.31
CA SER A 500 33.65 12.37 -23.09
C SER A 500 34.04 12.17 -21.62
N ALA A 501 34.03 10.93 -21.15
CA ALA A 501 34.51 10.53 -19.84
C ALA A 501 36.05 10.50 -19.76
N VAL A 502 36.57 10.97 -18.63
CA VAL A 502 38.00 11.08 -18.30
C VAL A 502 38.49 9.78 -17.63
N VAL A 503 39.65 9.28 -18.07
CA VAL A 503 40.33 8.09 -17.52
C VAL A 503 41.42 8.53 -16.54
N ILE A 504 41.36 8.11 -15.26
CA ILE A 504 42.47 8.26 -14.30
C ILE A 504 42.57 7.04 -13.34
N GLY A 505 43.70 6.33 -13.47
CA GLY A 505 44.58 5.82 -12.41
C GLY A 505 44.03 4.91 -11.29
N ASP A 506 44.41 3.63 -11.35
CA ASP A 506 44.24 2.63 -10.30
C ASP A 506 44.92 3.02 -8.96
N LYS A 507 44.20 2.83 -7.83
CA LYS A 507 44.77 2.89 -6.48
C LYS A 507 45.03 1.51 -5.92
N ALA A 508 46.23 1.36 -5.35
CA ALA A 508 46.74 0.13 -4.75
C ALA A 508 46.04 -0.25 -3.43
N PRO A 509 45.94 -1.55 -3.09
CA PRO A 509 45.32 -2.04 -1.87
C PRO A 509 46.17 -1.76 -0.62
N LEU A 510 45.50 -1.36 0.47
CA LEU A 510 46.10 -1.17 1.79
C LEU A 510 46.28 -2.52 2.51
N VAL A 511 47.48 -2.75 3.03
CA VAL A 511 47.87 -3.90 3.84
C VAL A 511 47.34 -3.72 5.27
N VAL A 512 46.64 -4.73 5.78
CA VAL A 512 46.02 -4.75 7.11
C VAL A 512 46.99 -5.40 8.12
N THR A 513 47.26 -4.73 9.24
CA THR A 513 47.95 -5.30 10.40
C THR A 513 46.95 -5.63 11.51
N ASP A 514 46.91 -6.89 11.95
CA ASP A 514 46.00 -7.35 13.00
C ASP A 514 46.37 -6.79 14.38
N LYS A 515 45.54 -5.89 14.91
CA LYS A 515 45.63 -5.41 16.29
C LYS A 515 44.90 -6.40 17.22
N LYS A 516 45.59 -6.91 18.23
CA LYS A 516 45.03 -7.88 19.19
C LYS A 516 43.94 -7.21 20.04
N LEU A 517 42.68 -7.64 19.88
CA LEU A 517 41.52 -7.13 20.62
C LEU A 517 41.47 -7.71 22.05
N PRO A 518 40.88 -7.01 23.04
CA PRO A 518 40.71 -7.53 24.40
C PRO A 518 39.77 -8.75 24.46
N ASP A 519 40.09 -9.72 25.32
CA ASP A 519 39.38 -11.00 25.45
C ASP A 519 37.91 -10.88 25.93
N ASN A 520 37.46 -9.72 26.42
CA ASN A 520 36.10 -9.46 26.91
C ASN A 520 35.25 -8.55 25.99
N SER A 521 35.71 -8.32 24.76
CA SER A 521 35.05 -7.48 23.78
C SER A 521 33.98 -8.25 22.97
N PHE A 522 32.97 -7.53 22.47
CA PHE A 522 31.91 -8.08 21.62
C PHE A 522 31.46 -7.06 20.56
N HIS A 523 30.81 -7.52 19.50
CA HIS A 523 30.16 -6.64 18.53
C HIS A 523 28.68 -6.46 18.88
N ASN A 524 28.20 -5.21 18.86
CA ASN A 524 26.76 -4.93 18.93
C ASN A 524 26.06 -5.50 17.68
N PRO A 525 24.80 -6.01 17.75
CA PRO A 525 24.14 -6.70 16.63
C PRO A 525 23.93 -5.89 15.35
N TYR A 526 24.16 -4.59 15.41
CA TYR A 526 24.06 -3.69 14.30
C TYR A 526 25.12 -2.59 14.40
N HIS A 527 25.40 -1.99 13.25
CA HIS A 527 26.15 -0.77 13.13
C HIS A 527 25.46 0.20 12.16
N PHE A 528 26.16 1.26 11.75
CA PHE A 528 25.61 2.30 10.89
C PHE A 528 26.48 2.47 9.66
N ILE A 529 25.83 2.53 8.50
CA ILE A 529 26.43 3.07 7.28
C ILE A 529 26.31 4.60 7.39
N PRO A 530 27.40 5.36 7.29
CA PRO A 530 27.39 6.79 7.56
C PRO A 530 26.44 7.55 6.62
N ILE A 531 25.96 8.70 7.10
CA ILE A 531 25.25 9.71 6.31
C ILE A 531 26.19 10.88 6.07
N ASN A 532 26.32 11.28 4.80
CA ASN A 532 27.11 12.44 4.39
C ASN A 532 26.16 13.51 3.84
N SER A 533 26.66 14.71 3.61
CA SER A 533 25.99 15.65 2.70
C SER A 533 25.87 14.98 1.32
N PRO A 534 24.67 14.94 0.70
CA PRO A 534 24.49 14.23 -0.56
C PRO A 534 25.21 14.93 -1.70
N ASP A 535 25.82 14.14 -2.58
CA ASP A 535 26.27 14.60 -3.89
C ASP A 535 25.06 14.60 -4.84
N THR A 536 24.57 15.79 -5.16
CA THR A 536 23.33 15.99 -5.92
C THR A 536 23.52 15.93 -7.44
N ARG A 537 24.74 15.68 -7.95
CA ARG A 537 25.02 15.62 -9.41
C ARG A 537 24.16 14.60 -10.16
N HIS A 538 23.75 13.52 -9.50
CA HIS A 538 22.90 12.47 -10.06
C HIS A 538 21.44 12.55 -9.56
N TRP A 539 21.06 13.64 -8.89
CA TRP A 539 19.70 13.87 -8.42
C TRP A 539 18.91 14.66 -9.46
N LEU A 540 17.61 14.39 -9.56
CA LEU A 540 16.74 15.07 -10.52
C LEU A 540 16.07 16.28 -9.85
N PRO A 541 16.32 17.53 -10.28
CA PRO A 541 15.62 18.70 -9.74
C PRO A 541 14.11 18.61 -9.96
N THR A 542 13.31 18.99 -8.97
CA THR A 542 11.83 18.89 -9.03
C THR A 542 11.19 19.85 -10.02
N GLU A 543 11.90 20.90 -10.41
CA GLU A 543 11.46 21.85 -11.44
C GLU A 543 11.64 21.29 -12.86
N THR A 544 12.45 20.23 -13.01
CA THR A 544 12.63 19.56 -14.30
C THR A 544 11.30 18.94 -14.71
N ASP A 545 10.84 19.24 -15.93
CA ASP A 545 9.69 18.53 -16.47
C ASP A 545 10.03 17.04 -16.63
N LEU A 546 9.30 16.20 -15.91
CA LEU A 546 9.44 14.75 -16.01
C LEU A 546 9.29 14.28 -17.46
N ALA A 547 8.45 14.95 -18.26
CA ALA A 547 8.25 14.63 -19.68
C ALA A 547 9.53 14.75 -20.52
N GLU A 548 10.38 15.72 -20.19
CA GLU A 548 11.65 15.99 -20.86
C GLU A 548 12.83 15.20 -20.26
N SER A 549 12.64 14.60 -19.08
CA SER A 549 13.66 13.76 -18.43
C SER A 549 13.69 12.32 -18.98
N HIS A 550 14.83 11.64 -18.89
CA HIS A 550 14.89 10.18 -19.17
C HIS A 550 14.16 9.34 -18.11
N HIS A 551 13.74 9.94 -17.00
CA HIS A 551 12.98 9.25 -15.96
C HIS A 551 11.50 9.07 -16.32
N SER A 552 11.00 9.75 -17.37
CA SER A 552 9.64 9.56 -17.87
C SER A 552 9.31 8.09 -18.16
N HIS A 553 8.13 7.65 -17.74
CA HIS A 553 7.58 6.35 -18.13
C HIS A 553 6.78 6.39 -19.44
N ALA A 554 6.54 7.57 -20.00
CA ALA A 554 5.65 7.76 -21.14
C ALA A 554 6.20 7.20 -22.46
N TYR A 555 7.51 6.91 -22.54
CA TYR A 555 8.18 6.34 -23.71
C TYR A 555 9.47 5.59 -23.33
N TYR A 556 9.97 4.78 -24.25
CA TYR A 556 11.31 4.18 -24.18
C TYR A 556 12.28 5.13 -24.89
N ARG A 557 13.17 5.80 -24.16
CA ARG A 557 14.06 6.81 -24.74
C ARG A 557 15.30 6.11 -25.31
N GLN A 558 15.55 6.24 -26.62
CA GLN A 558 16.78 5.72 -27.22
C GLN A 558 17.86 6.80 -27.17
N GLN A 559 18.63 6.79 -26.08
CA GLN A 559 19.95 7.41 -26.01
C GLN A 559 20.97 6.27 -25.89
N PRO A 560 22.17 6.36 -26.49
CA PRO A 560 23.18 5.31 -26.43
C PRO A 560 23.51 4.85 -25.00
N GLU A 561 23.24 5.68 -24.00
CA GLU A 561 23.54 5.43 -22.59
C GLU A 561 22.35 4.92 -21.75
N LEU A 562 21.16 4.74 -22.34
CA LEU A 562 19.96 4.28 -21.63
C LEU A 562 19.66 2.80 -21.93
N PHE A 563 19.42 2.04 -20.87
CA PHE A 563 19.24 0.61 -20.91
C PHE A 563 17.84 0.19 -20.44
N HIS A 564 17.31 -0.82 -21.13
CA HIS A 564 16.09 -1.54 -20.80
C HIS A 564 16.41 -3.03 -20.79
N GLY A 565 15.82 -3.79 -19.87
CA GLY A 565 16.10 -5.21 -19.82
C GLY A 565 15.76 -5.86 -18.51
N GLN A 566 16.42 -6.99 -18.28
CA GLN A 566 16.28 -7.78 -17.08
C GLN A 566 17.63 -8.24 -16.52
N LEU A 567 17.66 -8.42 -15.20
CA LEU A 567 18.69 -9.13 -14.46
C LEU A 567 18.07 -10.40 -13.87
N ILE A 568 18.66 -11.56 -14.16
CA ILE A 568 18.27 -12.83 -13.54
C ILE A 568 19.23 -13.11 -12.40
N CYS A 569 18.68 -13.34 -11.20
CA CYS A 569 19.45 -13.43 -9.98
C CYS A 569 19.15 -14.74 -9.22
N ARG A 570 20.17 -15.26 -8.54
CA ARG A 570 20.03 -16.34 -7.54
C ARG A 570 20.25 -15.80 -6.15
N LEU A 571 19.31 -16.03 -5.25
CA LEU A 571 19.44 -15.86 -3.80
C LEU A 571 19.78 -17.21 -3.16
N TYR A 572 20.97 -17.31 -2.58
CA TYR A 572 21.46 -18.49 -1.86
C TYR A 572 21.41 -18.26 -0.35
N THR A 573 20.75 -19.15 0.40
CA THR A 573 20.66 -19.07 1.86
C THR A 573 21.93 -19.59 2.52
N GLU A 574 22.67 -18.76 3.26
CA GLU A 574 23.89 -19.21 3.94
C GLU A 574 23.64 -19.59 5.40
N THR A 575 22.76 -18.85 6.06
CA THR A 575 22.21 -19.21 7.38
C THR A 575 20.73 -19.55 7.24
N PRO A 576 20.12 -20.20 8.24
CA PRO A 576 18.67 -20.42 8.20
C PRO A 576 17.95 -19.08 8.01
N THR A 577 16.92 -19.09 7.18
CA THR A 577 16.20 -17.88 6.75
C THR A 577 14.73 -18.05 7.04
N PHE A 578 14.09 -17.05 7.61
CA PHE A 578 12.66 -17.09 7.91
C PHE A 578 12.00 -15.78 7.49
N ILE A 579 10.94 -15.88 6.69
CA ILE A 579 10.12 -14.75 6.29
C ILE A 579 8.70 -15.09 6.72
N GLY A 580 8.20 -14.34 7.69
CA GLY A 580 6.87 -14.58 8.26
C GLY A 580 5.75 -14.14 7.32
N ALA A 581 4.63 -14.87 7.36
CA ALA A 581 3.37 -14.49 6.73
C ALA A 581 2.28 -14.26 7.79
N SER A 582 1.70 -15.34 8.32
CA SER A 582 0.67 -15.32 9.35
C SER A 582 1.22 -15.66 10.73
N LYS A 583 0.52 -15.15 11.76
CA LYS A 583 0.72 -15.52 13.15
C LYS A 583 -0.42 -16.46 13.57
N LYS A 584 -0.13 -17.56 14.24
CA LYS A 584 -1.16 -18.43 14.83
C LYS A 584 -1.69 -17.79 16.11
N ASP A 585 -2.97 -17.46 16.09
CA ASP A 585 -3.71 -17.05 17.28
C ASP A 585 -3.73 -18.26 18.26
N ASP A 586 -3.56 -18.04 19.56
CA ASP A 586 -3.55 -19.07 20.63
C ASP A 586 -2.25 -19.83 20.95
N THR A 587 -1.10 -19.41 20.42
CA THR A 587 0.21 -19.99 20.81
C THR A 587 1.04 -19.05 21.69
N LEU A 588 1.67 -19.57 22.74
CA LEU A 588 2.61 -18.85 23.61
C LEU A 588 3.90 -19.68 23.81
N PRO A 589 5.06 -19.28 23.27
CA PRO A 589 5.30 -18.11 22.41
C PRO A 589 4.55 -18.21 21.09
N ALA A 590 4.29 -17.07 20.46
CA ALA A 590 3.56 -17.04 19.19
C ALA A 590 4.30 -17.80 18.09
N GLU A 591 3.59 -18.71 17.42
CA GLU A 591 4.07 -19.47 16.27
C GLU A 591 3.77 -18.70 14.98
N LEU A 592 4.76 -18.62 14.09
CA LEU A 592 4.67 -17.90 12.82
C LEU A 592 4.88 -18.85 11.65
N ASP A 593 4.03 -18.71 10.62
CA ASP A 593 4.15 -19.48 9.39
C ASP A 593 5.12 -18.81 8.40
N ASN A 594 5.77 -19.61 7.56
CA ASN A 594 6.58 -19.09 6.46
C ASN A 594 5.70 -18.48 5.36
N TYR A 595 6.22 -17.46 4.70
CA TYR A 595 5.66 -16.97 3.45
C TYR A 595 5.68 -18.03 2.37
N ARG A 596 4.57 -18.10 1.63
CA ARG A 596 4.38 -18.98 0.48
C ARG A 596 3.85 -18.20 -0.71
N LEU A 597 4.27 -18.61 -1.89
CA LEU A 597 3.74 -18.17 -3.18
C LEU A 597 3.26 -19.42 -3.92
N ASN A 598 2.02 -19.41 -4.39
CA ASN A 598 1.37 -20.54 -5.06
C ASN A 598 1.44 -21.84 -4.22
N GLY A 599 1.30 -21.71 -2.90
CA GLY A 599 1.42 -22.82 -1.93
C GLY A 599 2.85 -23.29 -1.63
N GLN A 600 3.84 -22.84 -2.38
CA GLN A 600 5.25 -23.20 -2.24
C GLN A 600 6.03 -22.18 -1.40
N LEU A 601 7.03 -22.62 -0.65
CA LEU A 601 7.97 -21.69 0.02
C LEU A 601 8.65 -20.77 -1.00
N ALA A 602 8.65 -19.47 -0.69
CA ALA A 602 9.22 -18.44 -1.56
C ALA A 602 9.76 -17.26 -0.75
N ILE A 603 10.51 -16.38 -1.41
CA ILE A 603 10.94 -15.09 -0.86
C ILE A 603 10.10 -14.00 -1.53
N PRO A 604 9.27 -13.22 -0.80
CA PRO A 604 8.40 -12.24 -1.43
C PRO A 604 9.18 -11.11 -2.08
N ALA A 605 8.70 -10.65 -3.23
CA ALA A 605 9.24 -9.50 -3.97
C ALA A 605 9.42 -8.25 -3.10
N THR A 606 8.52 -8.02 -2.15
CA THR A 606 8.60 -6.88 -1.22
C THR A 606 9.79 -6.95 -0.26
N SER A 607 10.16 -8.15 0.20
CA SER A 607 11.34 -8.35 1.05
C SER A 607 12.63 -8.15 0.25
N LEU A 608 12.68 -8.67 -0.98
CA LEU A 608 13.80 -8.44 -1.91
C LEU A 608 13.95 -6.95 -2.22
N ARG A 609 12.87 -6.28 -2.63
CA ARG A 609 12.86 -4.84 -2.91
C ARG A 609 13.28 -4.03 -1.69
N GLY A 610 12.78 -4.35 -0.49
CA GLY A 610 13.15 -3.67 0.74
C GLY A 610 14.66 -3.77 1.03
N MET A 611 15.23 -4.96 0.88
CA MET A 611 16.65 -5.24 1.07
C MET A 611 17.52 -4.53 0.03
N ILE A 612 17.23 -4.73 -1.26
CA ILE A 612 17.99 -4.14 -2.37
C ILE A 612 17.92 -2.62 -2.34
N SER A 613 16.72 -2.07 -2.14
CA SER A 613 16.55 -0.61 -2.10
C SER A 613 17.20 0.04 -0.87
N SER A 614 17.18 -0.61 0.30
CA SER A 614 17.90 -0.11 1.47
C SER A 614 19.40 -0.03 1.22
N LEU A 615 19.97 -0.98 0.47
CA LEU A 615 21.39 -0.96 0.12
C LEU A 615 21.69 0.10 -0.95
N ALA A 616 20.83 0.25 -1.96
CA ALA A 616 20.95 1.30 -2.96
C ALA A 616 20.84 2.71 -2.34
N GLU A 617 19.93 2.89 -1.38
CA GLU A 617 19.77 4.13 -0.60
C GLU A 617 21.06 4.48 0.14
N ALA A 618 21.69 3.51 0.79
CA ALA A 618 22.92 3.70 1.53
C ALA A 618 24.12 3.96 0.60
N ALA A 619 24.29 3.14 -0.44
CA ALA A 619 25.41 3.20 -1.37
C ALA A 619 25.45 4.51 -2.17
N SER A 620 24.28 5.04 -2.57
CA SER A 620 24.18 6.31 -3.31
C SER A 620 24.01 7.54 -2.40
N ASN A 621 24.06 7.36 -1.08
CA ASN A 621 23.69 8.38 -0.08
C ASN A 621 22.36 9.10 -0.41
N SER A 622 21.38 8.34 -0.89
CA SER A 622 20.03 8.81 -1.24
C SER A 622 19.15 9.03 -0.01
N ALA A 623 18.01 9.70 -0.23
CA ALA A 623 17.00 9.91 0.79
C ALA A 623 16.48 8.60 1.42
N MET A 624 16.25 8.64 2.73
CA MET A 624 15.66 7.54 3.50
C MET A 624 14.15 7.51 3.30
N ARG A 625 13.70 6.85 2.23
CA ARG A 625 12.28 6.80 1.85
C ARG A 625 11.33 6.24 2.92
N VAL A 626 11.86 5.46 3.86
CA VAL A 626 11.09 4.91 4.99
C VAL A 626 11.71 5.38 6.30
N LEU A 627 11.13 6.43 6.86
CA LEU A 627 11.56 7.01 8.12
C LEU A 627 10.33 7.31 9.01
N ASP A 628 10.40 6.90 10.27
CA ASP A 628 9.50 7.28 11.34
C ASP A 628 9.93 8.62 11.93
N ASN A 629 8.96 9.52 12.14
CA ASN A 629 9.18 10.88 12.62
C ASN A 629 8.59 11.10 14.02
N GLY A 630 8.47 10.04 14.82
CA GLY A 630 8.02 10.13 16.20
C GLY A 630 8.86 11.09 17.06
N LEU A 631 8.20 11.75 18.02
CA LEU A 631 8.83 12.54 19.07
C LEU A 631 9.89 11.71 19.81
N LEU A 632 11.02 12.33 20.16
CA LEU A 632 12.07 11.69 20.95
C LEU A 632 11.98 12.11 22.42
N SER A 633 11.98 11.12 23.32
CA SER A 633 11.96 11.35 24.77
C SER A 633 12.83 10.32 25.46
N TYR A 634 13.46 10.65 26.59
CA TYR A 634 14.33 9.76 27.34
C TYR A 634 13.80 9.48 28.75
N ARG A 635 14.26 8.39 29.36
CA ARG A 635 13.95 8.13 30.78
C ARG A 635 14.90 8.95 31.65
N LYS A 636 14.36 9.76 32.56
CA LYS A 636 15.15 10.50 33.56
C LYS A 636 15.73 9.56 34.61
N ASP A 637 16.87 9.96 35.16
CA ASP A 637 17.48 9.29 36.31
C ASP A 637 16.63 9.47 37.58
N ALA A 638 16.74 8.52 38.50
CA ALA A 638 15.99 8.55 39.76
C ALA A 638 16.34 9.77 40.64
N SER A 639 17.55 10.33 40.48
CA SER A 639 17.98 11.56 41.15
C SER A 639 17.19 12.80 40.69
N LEU A 640 16.63 12.77 39.48
CA LEU A 640 15.81 13.84 38.91
C LEU A 640 14.31 13.64 39.17
N ALA A 641 13.95 12.74 40.10
CA ALA A 641 12.56 12.45 40.41
C ALA A 641 11.88 13.66 41.10
N LEU A 642 10.68 13.99 40.63
CA LEU A 642 9.85 15.03 41.23
C LEU A 642 9.31 14.56 42.58
N SER A 643 9.49 15.39 43.61
CA SER A 643 9.11 15.07 44.99
C SER A 643 7.89 15.84 45.50
N LYS A 644 7.56 17.00 44.93
CA LYS A 644 6.42 17.83 45.34
C LYS A 644 5.15 17.41 44.59
N ILE A 645 3.99 17.49 45.25
CA ILE A 645 2.67 17.26 44.66
C ILE A 645 1.83 18.52 44.76
N GLY A 646 1.03 18.81 43.74
CA GLY A 646 0.06 19.89 43.76
C GLY A 646 -1.24 19.50 43.06
N ILE A 647 -2.29 20.27 43.35
CA ILE A 647 -3.59 20.15 42.68
C ILE A 647 -3.73 21.29 41.66
N THR A 648 -4.06 20.94 40.42
CA THR A 648 -4.19 21.91 39.31
C THR A 648 -5.55 22.61 39.32
N PHE A 649 -5.63 23.83 38.79
CA PHE A 649 -6.88 24.55 38.53
C PHE A 649 -6.65 25.67 37.50
N ILE A 650 -7.73 26.17 36.89
CA ILE A 650 -7.68 27.34 35.99
C ILE A 650 -8.14 28.57 36.76
N ASN A 651 -7.36 29.64 36.70
CA ASN A 651 -7.74 30.91 37.33
C ASN A 651 -8.81 31.66 36.51
N ARG A 652 -9.33 32.78 37.04
CA ARG A 652 -10.36 33.59 36.36
C ARG A 652 -9.92 34.17 35.00
N GLN A 653 -8.62 34.22 34.73
CA GLN A 653 -8.04 34.72 33.48
C GLN A 653 -7.78 33.58 32.47
N GLY A 654 -8.18 32.34 32.78
CA GLY A 654 -7.96 31.19 31.90
C GLY A 654 -6.54 30.60 31.97
N GLN A 655 -5.73 31.00 32.95
CA GLN A 655 -4.36 30.49 33.10
C GLN A 655 -4.30 29.31 34.07
N TRP A 656 -3.46 28.32 33.73
CA TRP A 656 -3.23 27.15 34.57
C TRP A 656 -2.36 27.48 35.78
N GLN A 657 -2.80 27.05 36.95
CA GLN A 657 -2.07 27.16 38.22
C GLN A 657 -2.14 25.83 38.97
N LEU A 658 -1.27 25.67 39.97
CA LEU A 658 -1.38 24.60 40.97
C LEU A 658 -1.23 25.13 42.39
N ILE A 659 -1.89 24.46 43.33
CA ILE A 659 -1.68 24.68 44.77
C ILE A 659 -0.82 23.53 45.32
N PRO A 660 0.32 23.82 45.99
CA PRO A 660 1.12 22.80 46.66
C PRO A 660 0.32 22.02 47.71
N MET A 661 0.47 20.70 47.70
CA MET A 661 -0.17 19.78 48.65
C MET A 661 0.88 19.00 49.44
N GLU A 662 0.59 18.70 50.70
CA GLU A 662 1.36 17.75 51.48
C GLU A 662 1.03 16.31 51.06
N LYS A 663 1.95 15.38 51.32
CA LYS A 663 1.74 13.97 51.00
C LYS A 663 2.36 13.07 52.07
N ILE A 664 1.65 12.02 52.40
CA ILE A 664 2.07 10.97 53.32
C ILE A 664 2.15 9.67 52.54
N LYS A 665 3.23 8.95 52.76
CA LYS A 665 3.48 7.68 52.08
C LYS A 665 2.73 6.56 52.77
N LEU A 666 1.99 5.77 51.99
CA LEU A 666 1.16 4.71 52.55
C LEU A 666 1.97 3.47 53.04
N LYS A 667 3.22 3.27 52.62
CA LYS A 667 3.98 2.00 52.73
C LYS A 667 4.20 1.43 54.16
N ASN A 668 4.13 2.22 55.22
CA ASN A 668 4.64 1.81 56.55
C ASN A 668 3.55 1.27 57.51
N ALA A 669 2.31 1.10 57.07
CA ALA A 669 1.16 0.90 57.96
C ALA A 669 0.27 -0.33 57.68
N TYR A 670 0.67 -1.29 56.81
CA TYR A 670 -0.21 -2.44 56.46
C TYR A 670 0.54 -3.65 55.88
N SER A 671 -0.16 -4.79 55.74
CA SER A 671 0.27 -5.92 54.92
C SER A 671 0.08 -5.65 53.42
N ALA A 672 0.91 -6.27 52.58
CA ALA A 672 0.81 -6.13 51.12
C ALA A 672 -0.58 -6.53 50.58
N GLU A 673 -1.22 -7.52 51.22
CA GLU A 673 -2.56 -7.99 50.89
C GLU A 673 -3.66 -6.96 51.21
N ASN A 674 -3.63 -6.35 52.41
CA ASN A 674 -4.61 -5.32 52.79
C ASN A 674 -4.53 -4.10 51.88
N MET A 675 -3.31 -3.69 51.50
CA MET A 675 -3.13 -2.59 50.55
C MET A 675 -3.60 -2.93 49.15
N ARG A 676 -3.37 -4.16 48.71
CA ARG A 676 -3.87 -4.64 47.42
C ARG A 676 -5.40 -4.51 47.37
N LEU A 677 -6.10 -5.07 48.36
CA LEU A 677 -7.56 -5.00 48.45
C LEU A 677 -8.05 -3.55 48.51
N PHE A 678 -7.39 -2.70 49.30
CA PHE A 678 -7.72 -1.28 49.40
C PHE A 678 -7.57 -0.53 48.07
N VAL A 679 -6.46 -0.73 47.36
CA VAL A 679 -6.20 -0.10 46.05
C VAL A 679 -7.16 -0.64 44.99
N GLU A 680 -7.53 -1.93 45.04
CA GLU A 680 -8.54 -2.52 44.15
C GLU A 680 -9.93 -1.89 44.35
N GLN A 681 -10.31 -1.58 45.60
CA GLN A 681 -11.63 -1.03 45.95
C GLN A 681 -11.71 0.52 45.93
N SER A 682 -10.57 1.22 45.95
CA SER A 682 -10.52 2.69 46.01
C SER A 682 -10.14 3.33 44.67
N HIS A 683 -10.39 4.63 44.53
CA HIS A 683 -10.04 5.43 43.35
C HIS A 683 -9.02 6.52 43.73
N SER A 684 -8.27 7.00 42.74
CA SER A 684 -7.52 8.25 42.91
C SER A 684 -8.50 9.41 42.96
N TRP A 685 -8.13 10.47 43.65
CA TRP A 685 -8.90 11.70 43.70
C TRP A 685 -9.23 12.24 42.30
N SER A 686 -10.50 12.56 42.11
CA SER A 686 -11.03 13.40 41.04
C SER A 686 -12.31 14.09 41.54
N PRO A 687 -12.87 15.08 40.81
CA PRO A 687 -14.18 15.64 41.14
C PRO A 687 -15.30 14.59 41.22
N ASP A 688 -15.23 13.54 40.40
CA ASP A 688 -16.19 12.43 40.38
C ASP A 688 -15.95 11.43 41.53
N TYR A 689 -14.70 11.30 41.99
CA TYR A 689 -14.29 10.45 43.11
C TYR A 689 -13.77 11.30 44.28
N ASN A 690 -14.69 12.03 44.91
CA ASN A 690 -14.37 13.06 45.90
C ASN A 690 -14.37 12.60 47.38
N THR A 691 -14.34 11.28 47.62
CA THR A 691 -14.44 10.70 48.96
C THR A 691 -13.24 11.05 49.84
N VAL A 692 -13.52 11.46 51.08
CA VAL A 692 -12.51 11.70 52.12
C VAL A 692 -12.21 10.41 52.88
N TYR A 693 -10.92 10.16 53.08
CA TYR A 693 -10.39 9.07 53.88
C TYR A 693 -9.66 9.62 55.09
N TYR A 694 -9.67 8.86 56.18
CA TYR A 694 -8.97 9.19 57.41
C TYR A 694 -7.76 8.27 57.53
N PHE A 695 -6.62 8.81 57.98
CA PHE A 695 -5.38 8.06 58.15
C PHE A 695 -4.51 8.65 59.27
N SER A 696 -3.66 7.83 59.89
CA SER A 696 -2.65 8.26 60.87
C SER A 696 -1.33 7.53 60.63
N GLU A 697 -0.22 8.26 60.70
CA GLU A 697 1.14 7.70 60.53
C GLU A 697 1.73 7.13 61.84
N LYS A 698 1.02 7.26 62.97
CA LYS A 698 1.52 6.84 64.29
C LYS A 698 1.77 5.31 64.35
N ALA A 699 2.92 4.92 64.91
CA ALA A 699 3.36 3.54 65.03
C ALA A 699 2.34 2.67 65.81
N GLY A 700 1.93 1.54 65.22
CA GLY A 700 1.03 0.54 65.82
C GLY A 700 -0.31 0.33 65.12
N ALA A 701 -0.68 1.14 64.13
CA ALA A 701 -1.87 0.92 63.30
C ALA A 701 -1.51 0.15 62.03
N PHE A 702 -2.01 -1.09 61.89
CA PHE A 702 -1.87 -1.91 60.67
C PHE A 702 -3.02 -1.68 59.66
N ASP A 703 -3.64 -0.49 59.69
CA ASP A 703 -4.85 -0.19 58.93
C ASP A 703 -4.56 0.67 57.68
N VAL A 704 -5.18 0.28 56.56
CA VAL A 704 -5.32 1.13 55.37
C VAL A 704 -6.24 2.33 55.66
N PRO A 705 -6.17 3.44 54.89
CA PRO A 705 -7.06 4.58 55.07
C PRO A 705 -8.54 4.17 55.10
N GLN A 706 -9.30 4.73 56.04
CA GLN A 706 -10.71 4.36 56.28
C GLN A 706 -11.66 5.49 55.89
N ARG A 707 -12.89 5.16 55.51
CA ARG A 707 -13.92 6.18 55.21
C ARG A 707 -14.56 6.79 56.46
N THR A 708 -14.38 6.14 57.61
CA THR A 708 -14.91 6.62 58.89
C THR A 708 -13.82 7.25 59.75
N PRO A 709 -14.09 8.38 60.43
CA PRO A 709 -13.12 9.03 61.30
C PRO A 709 -12.80 8.16 62.52
N LYS A 710 -11.52 8.12 62.91
CA LYS A 710 -11.03 7.52 64.15
C LYS A 710 -10.30 8.58 64.99
N PRO A 711 -10.31 8.49 66.34
CA PRO A 711 -9.57 9.41 67.19
C PRO A 711 -8.08 9.46 66.80
N GLY A 712 -7.54 10.66 66.53
CA GLY A 712 -6.13 10.86 66.16
C GLY A 712 -5.79 10.57 64.69
N TRP A 713 -6.79 10.34 63.84
CA TRP A 713 -6.64 10.21 62.39
C TRP A 713 -7.04 11.52 61.72
N GLN A 714 -6.26 11.94 60.72
CA GLN A 714 -6.52 13.17 59.95
C GLN A 714 -7.24 12.84 58.63
N PRO A 715 -8.12 13.71 58.14
CA PRO A 715 -8.75 13.55 56.84
C PRO A 715 -7.78 13.83 55.68
N GLY A 716 -8.05 13.22 54.54
CA GLY A 716 -7.25 13.35 53.33
C GLY A 716 -7.91 12.68 52.13
N ILE A 717 -7.32 12.93 50.96
CA ILE A 717 -7.69 12.34 49.69
C ILE A 717 -6.58 11.40 49.21
N LEU A 718 -6.88 10.56 48.23
CA LEU A 718 -5.95 9.53 47.76
C LEU A 718 -5.37 9.87 46.39
N ARG A 719 -4.12 9.47 46.18
CA ARG A 719 -3.48 9.46 44.86
C ARG A 719 -3.01 8.06 44.51
N LEU A 720 -3.73 7.40 43.61
CA LEU A 720 -3.52 6.00 43.23
C LEU A 720 -3.27 5.85 41.72
N LEU A 721 -2.39 4.93 41.31
CA LEU A 721 -2.15 4.61 39.89
C LEU A 721 -2.96 3.39 39.45
N GLY A 722 -3.48 3.38 38.22
CA GLY A 722 -4.26 2.28 37.64
C GLY A 722 -3.38 1.28 36.87
N LYS A 723 -3.36 -0.01 37.29
CA LYS A 723 -2.89 -1.17 36.49
C LYS A 723 -3.26 -2.48 37.23
N GLU A 724 -3.77 -3.50 36.52
CA GLU A 724 -4.01 -4.86 37.04
C GLU A 724 -2.71 -5.67 37.25
N GLY A 725 -2.75 -6.69 38.12
CA GLY A 725 -1.65 -7.64 38.33
C GLY A 725 -0.43 -7.06 39.07
N ARG A 726 -0.59 -5.95 39.80
CA ARG A 726 0.48 -5.28 40.56
C ARG A 726 0.81 -5.91 41.91
N SER A 727 0.35 -7.12 42.22
CA SER A 727 0.58 -7.79 43.51
C SER A 727 2.07 -7.83 43.90
N GLN A 728 2.96 -8.12 42.94
CA GLN A 728 4.43 -8.09 43.14
C GLN A 728 5.06 -6.69 43.11
N GLU A 729 4.40 -5.69 42.50
CA GLU A 729 4.91 -4.30 42.49
C GLU A 729 4.63 -3.59 43.82
N LEU A 730 3.56 -3.95 44.53
CA LEU A 730 3.19 -3.40 45.85
C LEU A 730 4.25 -3.73 46.93
N GLU A 731 5.05 -4.78 46.74
CA GLU A 731 6.16 -5.14 47.63
C GLU A 731 7.37 -4.19 47.44
N ASN A 732 7.64 -3.76 46.20
CA ASN A 732 8.91 -3.15 45.80
C ASN A 732 8.84 -1.71 45.29
N LYS A 733 7.66 -1.16 44.95
CA LYS A 733 7.50 0.20 44.39
C LYS A 733 6.62 1.11 45.26
N LYS A 734 6.82 2.44 45.14
CA LYS A 734 6.46 3.48 46.14
C LYS A 734 5.57 4.60 45.55
N HIS A 735 4.40 4.31 44.97
CA HIS A 735 3.70 5.28 44.10
C HIS A 735 2.39 5.86 44.64
N GLU A 736 1.87 5.31 45.74
CA GLU A 736 0.56 5.57 46.31
C GLU A 736 0.66 6.53 47.50
N TRP A 737 -0.14 7.60 47.49
CA TRP A 737 -0.04 8.69 48.48
C TRP A 737 -1.39 8.99 49.12
N PHE A 738 -1.33 9.29 50.42
CA PHE A 738 -2.38 9.98 51.14
C PHE A 738 -2.06 11.48 51.13
N ILE A 739 -3.03 12.31 50.78
CA ILE A 739 -2.88 13.76 50.68
C ILE A 739 -3.75 14.37 51.78
N PRO A 740 -3.15 14.80 52.92
CA PRO A 740 -3.90 15.40 54.01
C PRO A 740 -4.65 16.65 53.53
N VAL A 741 -5.88 16.83 54.01
CA VAL A 741 -6.66 18.04 53.78
C VAL A 741 -7.15 18.58 55.12
N PRO A 742 -7.24 19.90 55.33
CA PRO A 742 -7.68 20.45 56.60
C PRO A 742 -9.16 20.16 56.90
N GLU A 743 -9.50 19.89 58.16
CA GLU A 743 -10.86 19.52 58.59
C GLU A 743 -11.94 20.54 58.22
N ASN A 744 -11.60 21.84 58.17
CA ASN A 744 -12.55 22.91 57.83
C ASN A 744 -13.00 22.87 56.37
N TYR A 745 -12.32 22.13 55.51
CA TYR A 745 -12.69 21.92 54.11
C TYR A 745 -13.33 20.55 53.87
N ILE A 746 -13.87 19.90 54.90
CA ILE A 746 -14.60 18.63 54.77
C ILE A 746 -16.08 18.86 54.97
N ASP A 747 -16.87 18.41 54.00
CA ASP A 747 -18.29 18.21 54.21
C ASP A 747 -18.50 16.91 54.98
N LYS A 748 -18.77 17.03 56.28
CA LYS A 748 -18.98 15.89 57.17
C LYS A 748 -20.24 15.08 56.86
N GLN A 749 -21.23 15.68 56.19
CA GLN A 749 -22.46 14.99 55.81
C GLN A 749 -22.27 14.16 54.53
N LEU A 750 -21.55 14.72 53.56
CA LEU A 750 -21.28 14.06 52.27
C LEU A 750 -19.99 13.22 52.28
N ASN A 751 -19.19 13.31 53.34
CA ASN A 751 -17.84 12.75 53.42
C ASN A 751 -16.97 13.13 52.21
N ALA A 752 -17.03 14.41 51.83
CA ALA A 752 -16.46 14.93 50.60
C ALA A 752 -15.54 16.13 50.88
N PHE A 753 -14.49 16.27 50.08
CA PHE A 753 -13.55 17.39 50.17
C PHE A 753 -14.12 18.62 49.44
N LYS A 754 -14.26 19.74 50.14
CA LYS A 754 -14.68 21.05 49.61
C LYS A 754 -13.54 21.74 48.85
N TYR A 755 -13.07 21.10 47.79
CA TYR A 755 -11.87 21.51 47.04
C TYR A 755 -11.99 22.92 46.43
N GLN A 756 -13.17 23.35 46.00
CA GLN A 756 -13.37 24.70 45.42
C GLN A 756 -13.12 25.82 46.45
N GLU A 757 -13.63 25.65 47.69
CA GLU A 757 -13.38 26.57 48.79
C GLU A 757 -11.90 26.56 49.17
N TYR A 758 -11.30 25.37 49.28
CA TYR A 758 -9.87 25.21 49.58
C TYR A 758 -8.98 25.93 48.56
N LEU A 759 -9.27 25.77 47.26
CA LEU A 759 -8.50 26.38 46.18
C LEU A 759 -8.64 27.90 46.18
N LYS A 760 -9.86 28.41 46.45
CA LYS A 760 -10.12 29.85 46.55
C LYS A 760 -9.32 30.49 47.69
N ASP A 761 -9.37 29.88 48.88
CA ASP A 761 -8.70 30.41 50.08
C ASP A 761 -7.17 30.31 50.00
N ASN A 762 -6.64 29.32 49.27
CA ASN A 762 -5.20 29.10 49.13
C ASN A 762 -4.61 29.65 47.82
N SER A 763 -5.39 30.39 47.02
CA SER A 763 -4.96 30.98 45.75
C SER A 763 -3.70 31.86 45.85
N SER A 764 -3.44 32.49 47.00
CA SER A 764 -2.22 33.27 47.25
C SER A 764 -0.92 32.43 47.27
N LYS A 765 -1.04 31.12 47.49
CA LYS A 765 0.03 30.12 47.45
C LYS A 765 0.14 29.43 46.08
N ALA A 766 -0.67 29.84 45.10
CA ALA A 766 -0.66 29.26 43.78
C ALA A 766 0.70 29.44 43.08
N ILE A 767 1.04 28.46 42.26
CA ILE A 767 2.21 28.41 41.39
C ILE A 767 1.69 28.41 39.96
N ASP A 768 2.20 29.33 39.15
CA ASP A 768 1.81 29.46 37.75
C ASP A 768 2.34 28.28 36.93
N ILE A 769 1.53 27.77 36.01
CA ILE A 769 1.92 26.75 35.03
C ILE A 769 1.98 27.41 33.65
N PRO A 770 3.17 27.77 33.15
CA PRO A 770 3.31 28.38 31.84
C PRO A 770 2.84 27.45 30.71
N ALA A 771 2.33 28.02 29.62
CA ALA A 771 1.91 27.28 28.44
C ALA A 771 3.00 26.31 27.89
N PRO A 772 4.30 26.68 27.82
CA PRO A 772 5.35 25.74 27.39
C PRO A 772 5.47 24.48 28.27
N VAL A 773 5.27 24.60 29.59
CA VAL A 773 5.33 23.47 30.53
C VAL A 773 4.12 22.55 30.34
N LEU A 774 2.94 23.14 30.14
CA LEU A 774 1.73 22.41 29.83
C LEU A 774 1.81 21.67 28.49
N ASN A 775 2.31 22.35 27.44
CA ASN A 775 2.51 21.76 26.12
C ASN A 775 3.49 20.58 26.18
N ARG A 776 4.64 20.76 26.86
CA ARG A 776 5.61 19.68 27.09
C ARG A 776 5.00 18.48 27.81
N TYR A 777 4.17 18.73 28.82
CA TYR A 777 3.45 17.65 29.52
C TYR A 777 2.52 16.91 28.56
N ASN A 778 1.70 17.63 27.79
CA ASN A 778 0.73 17.06 26.86
C ASN A 778 1.42 16.24 25.75
N GLU A 779 2.52 16.73 25.18
CA GLU A 779 3.34 16.02 24.19
C GLU A 779 3.87 14.68 24.74
N LEU A 780 4.46 14.71 25.95
CA LEU A 780 5.01 13.51 26.59
C LEU A 780 3.90 12.53 26.99
N ALA A 781 2.77 13.02 27.51
CA ALA A 781 1.62 12.20 27.83
C ALA A 781 1.06 11.52 26.56
N TYR A 782 0.90 12.29 25.48
CA TYR A 782 0.44 11.81 24.18
C TYR A 782 1.35 10.71 23.62
N GLN A 783 2.65 10.99 23.51
CA GLN A 783 3.64 10.02 23.04
C GLN A 783 3.61 8.72 23.87
N ARG A 784 3.41 8.84 25.19
CA ARG A 784 3.35 7.68 26.08
C ARG A 784 2.11 6.83 25.87
N THR A 785 0.96 7.45 25.65
CA THR A 785 -0.28 6.75 25.29
C THR A 785 -0.09 5.93 24.01
N LEU A 786 0.50 6.53 22.96
CA LEU A 786 0.78 5.84 21.69
C LEU A 786 1.79 4.70 21.84
N SER A 787 2.84 4.89 22.65
CA SER A 787 3.95 3.93 22.77
C SER A 787 3.62 2.62 23.50
N GLN A 788 2.42 2.48 24.09
CA GLN A 788 2.13 1.37 25.02
C GLN A 788 1.02 0.43 24.58
N LYS A 789 0.17 0.78 23.60
CA LYS A 789 -0.96 -0.06 23.14
C LYS A 789 -1.34 0.22 21.69
N LYS A 790 -1.94 -0.77 21.02
CA LYS A 790 -2.62 -0.56 19.74
C LYS A 790 -3.90 0.25 19.96
N ASP A 791 -4.31 1.08 19.01
CA ASP A 791 -5.54 1.90 19.11
C ASP A 791 -6.78 1.09 19.47
N THR A 792 -6.86 -0.18 19.02
CA THR A 792 -7.95 -1.11 19.35
C THR A 792 -8.01 -1.53 20.82
N GLU A 793 -6.93 -1.36 21.58
CA GLU A 793 -6.86 -1.63 23.02
C GLU A 793 -7.08 -0.35 23.86
N LEU A 794 -7.26 0.80 23.20
CA LEU A 794 -7.51 2.12 23.78
C LEU A 794 -8.99 2.54 23.60
N VAL A 795 -9.93 1.61 23.72
CA VAL A 795 -11.39 1.88 23.64
C VAL A 795 -11.84 2.80 24.80
N ALA A 796 -12.92 3.57 24.59
CA ALA A 796 -13.57 4.38 25.61
C ALA A 796 -13.66 3.64 26.95
N ASP A 797 -13.19 4.29 28.02
CA ASP A 797 -13.01 3.77 29.39
C ASP A 797 -14.36 3.57 30.13
N GLY A 798 -15.36 3.03 29.43
CA GLY A 798 -16.67 2.71 29.97
C GLY A 798 -16.70 1.44 30.81
N ASP A 799 -15.86 0.44 30.51
CA ASP A 799 -15.74 -0.82 31.27
C ASP A 799 -14.43 -1.62 30.97
N SER A 800 -13.41 -1.01 30.36
CA SER A 800 -12.20 -1.73 29.93
C SER A 800 -11.08 -1.75 31.00
N PRO A 801 -10.49 -2.91 31.34
CA PRO A 801 -9.47 -3.07 32.41
C PRO A 801 -8.06 -2.52 32.07
N ALA A 802 -7.93 -1.60 31.11
CA ALA A 802 -6.69 -1.40 30.36
C ALA A 802 -5.90 -0.11 30.71
N TRP A 803 -5.69 0.19 31.99
CA TRP A 803 -4.97 1.39 32.47
C TRP A 803 -3.47 1.43 32.11
N LEU A 804 -2.91 2.63 31.85
CA LEU A 804 -1.47 2.83 31.64
C LEU A 804 -0.72 2.91 32.98
N PRO A 805 0.54 2.44 33.11
CA PRO A 805 1.27 2.36 34.39
C PRO A 805 1.51 3.70 35.12
N PHE A 806 1.21 4.83 34.49
CA PHE A 806 1.36 6.18 35.02
C PHE A 806 0.02 6.94 35.12
N HIS A 807 -1.08 6.32 34.70
CA HIS A 807 -2.43 6.90 34.71
C HIS A 807 -3.00 6.83 36.14
N LEU A 808 -3.59 7.91 36.63
CA LEU A 808 -4.32 7.92 37.90
C LEU A 808 -5.59 7.06 37.79
N LYS A 809 -5.84 6.20 38.78
CA LYS A 809 -7.01 5.30 38.77
C LYS A 809 -8.30 6.11 38.91
N GLY A 810 -9.25 5.94 37.98
CA GLY A 810 -10.53 6.65 37.99
C GLY A 810 -10.53 7.97 37.22
N GLN A 811 -9.40 8.38 36.64
CA GLN A 811 -9.37 9.49 35.70
C GLN A 811 -9.75 8.99 34.29
N GLN A 812 -10.57 9.75 33.56
CA GLN A 812 -10.99 9.37 32.21
C GLN A 812 -10.02 9.94 31.17
N ARG A 813 -9.70 9.15 30.14
CA ARG A 813 -8.98 9.66 28.95
C ARG A 813 -9.94 10.47 28.10
N GLN A 814 -9.43 11.55 27.50
CA GLN A 814 -10.23 12.41 26.64
C GLN A 814 -10.01 12.06 25.16
N PRO A 815 -11.08 11.94 24.35
CA PRO A 815 -10.94 11.75 22.92
C PRO A 815 -10.36 13.01 22.26
N GLN A 816 -9.33 12.84 21.44
CA GLN A 816 -8.68 13.89 20.67
C GLN A 816 -8.45 13.41 19.24
N MET A 817 -8.85 14.22 18.27
CA MET A 817 -8.56 13.95 16.86
C MET A 817 -7.11 14.30 16.56
N VAL A 818 -6.34 13.35 16.02
CA VAL A 818 -5.00 13.58 15.48
C VAL A 818 -4.93 13.06 14.05
N GLY A 819 -4.88 13.98 13.10
CA GLY A 819 -5.16 13.66 11.70
C GLY A 819 -6.56 13.06 11.55
N LYS A 820 -6.64 11.86 10.95
CA LYS A 820 -7.91 11.11 10.80
C LYS A 820 -8.22 10.13 11.95
N HIS A 821 -7.36 10.05 12.97
CA HIS A 821 -7.48 9.06 14.04
C HIS A 821 -8.03 9.69 15.32
N LEU A 822 -9.04 9.06 15.92
CA LEU A 822 -9.53 9.40 17.26
C LEU A 822 -8.62 8.72 18.28
N VAL A 823 -7.86 9.51 19.03
CA VAL A 823 -6.91 9.03 20.05
C VAL A 823 -7.40 9.44 21.43
N TYR A 824 -7.42 8.51 22.38
CA TYR A 824 -7.79 8.78 23.77
C TYR A 824 -6.56 9.21 24.57
N THR A 825 -6.37 10.52 24.75
CA THR A 825 -5.19 11.13 25.36
C THR A 825 -5.40 11.40 26.87
N LEU A 826 -4.30 11.73 27.56
CA LEU A 826 -4.31 12.12 28.98
C LEU A 826 -3.94 13.60 29.12
N PRO A 827 -4.76 14.52 28.59
CA PRO A 827 -4.49 15.95 28.72
C PRO A 827 -4.56 16.34 30.19
N MET A 828 -3.92 17.46 30.54
CA MET A 828 -4.06 18.01 31.88
C MET A 828 -5.52 18.42 32.12
N THR A 829 -6.11 17.96 33.22
CA THR A 829 -7.45 18.39 33.64
C THR A 829 -7.38 19.26 34.88
N GLU A 830 -8.42 20.07 35.11
CA GLU A 830 -8.57 20.74 36.41
C GLU A 830 -8.64 19.70 37.52
N TYR A 831 -8.17 20.10 38.70
CA TYR A 831 -8.20 19.31 39.94
C TYR A 831 -7.37 18.02 39.92
N SER A 832 -6.48 17.89 38.94
CA SER A 832 -5.54 16.78 38.82
C SER A 832 -4.43 16.85 39.87
N LEU A 833 -4.08 15.70 40.47
CA LEU A 833 -2.94 15.59 41.39
C LEU A 833 -1.65 15.26 40.65
N VAL A 834 -0.83 16.29 40.45
CA VAL A 834 0.41 16.21 39.66
C VAL A 834 1.64 16.32 40.54
N TYR A 835 2.71 15.67 40.11
CA TYR A 835 4.06 15.98 40.55
C TYR A 835 4.54 17.25 39.86
N TYR A 836 5.32 18.08 40.57
CA TYR A 836 5.87 19.29 39.96
C TYR A 836 7.26 19.67 40.51
N ALA A 837 7.97 20.49 39.73
CA ALA A 837 9.10 21.31 40.16
C ALA A 837 8.77 22.78 39.84
N ALA A 838 9.26 23.70 40.67
CA ALA A 838 8.98 25.13 40.52
C ALA A 838 10.13 25.98 41.04
N THR A 839 10.33 27.13 40.40
CA THR A 839 11.28 28.19 40.79
C THR A 839 10.51 29.51 40.79
N ASN A 840 10.66 30.33 41.83
CA ASN A 840 10.01 31.66 41.93
C ASN A 840 8.49 31.66 41.65
N LYS A 841 7.74 30.71 42.23
CA LYS A 841 6.29 30.51 42.00
C LYS A 841 5.88 30.21 40.55
N VAL A 842 6.82 29.80 39.70
CA VAL A 842 6.56 29.33 38.35
C VAL A 842 6.95 27.85 38.25
N ALA A 843 6.01 27.01 37.83
CA ALA A 843 6.28 25.60 37.57
C ALA A 843 7.25 25.48 36.39
N THR A 844 8.30 24.68 36.56
CA THR A 844 9.27 24.37 35.51
C THR A 844 9.00 23.00 34.88
N GLU A 845 8.27 22.13 35.60
CA GLU A 845 7.88 20.81 35.14
C GLU A 845 6.65 20.30 35.90
N ILE A 846 5.77 19.59 35.21
CA ILE A 846 4.60 18.90 35.78
C ILE A 846 4.47 17.49 35.19
N SER A 847 3.93 16.53 35.95
CA SER A 847 3.68 15.16 35.47
C SER A 847 2.78 14.30 36.37
N TYR A 848 2.30 13.16 35.85
CA TYR A 848 1.59 12.15 36.66
C TYR A 848 2.49 11.09 37.31
N SER A 849 3.80 11.10 37.08
CA SER A 849 4.71 10.16 37.77
C SER A 849 5.96 10.89 38.24
N SER A 850 6.42 10.56 39.44
CA SER A 850 7.63 11.17 40.03
C SER A 850 8.85 11.00 39.13
N ILE A 851 8.97 9.85 38.47
CA ILE A 851 9.96 9.63 37.41
C ILE A 851 9.21 9.74 36.08
N TRP A 852 9.17 10.97 35.55
CA TRP A 852 8.64 11.26 34.22
C TRP A 852 9.73 11.11 33.14
N ARG A 853 9.33 11.12 31.88
CA ARG A 853 10.30 11.17 30.77
C ARG A 853 10.77 12.60 30.54
N GLY A 854 12.03 12.75 30.16
CA GLY A 854 12.52 14.00 29.59
C GLY A 854 12.22 14.06 28.10
N ARG A 855 12.03 15.26 27.56
CA ARG A 855 11.84 15.52 26.13
C ARG A 855 13.20 15.85 25.52
N VAL A 856 13.51 15.26 24.36
CA VAL A 856 14.65 15.71 23.56
C VAL A 856 14.21 16.99 22.86
N GLN A 857 15.03 18.04 22.92
CA GLN A 857 14.65 19.36 22.44
C GLN A 857 15.86 20.11 21.90
N ASP A 858 15.57 21.12 21.08
CA ASP A 858 16.56 22.04 20.53
C ASP A 858 16.89 23.18 21.52
N ASP A 859 17.82 24.05 21.13
CA ASP A 859 18.22 25.21 21.95
C ASP A 859 17.09 26.24 22.14
N ALA A 860 16.04 26.18 21.33
CA ALA A 860 14.84 27.02 21.40
C ALA A 860 13.68 26.38 22.18
N ASP A 861 13.96 25.29 22.92
CA ASP A 861 12.99 24.53 23.72
C ASP A 861 11.86 23.86 22.90
N GLN A 862 12.08 23.65 21.60
CA GLN A 862 11.16 22.94 20.72
C GLN A 862 11.39 21.43 20.76
N ALA A 863 10.32 20.66 20.66
CA ALA A 863 10.37 19.21 20.72
C ALA A 863 11.08 18.62 19.49
N ALA A 864 12.11 17.80 19.72
CA ALA A 864 12.85 17.17 18.64
C ALA A 864 12.26 15.81 18.25
N THR A 865 12.29 15.53 16.96
CA THR A 865 11.95 14.24 16.34
C THR A 865 13.18 13.65 15.66
N VAL A 866 13.09 12.42 15.15
CA VAL A 866 14.18 11.78 14.38
C VAL A 866 14.62 12.63 13.19
N ASN A 867 13.68 13.27 12.48
CA ASN A 867 14.00 14.10 11.30
C ASN A 867 14.97 15.24 11.63
N HIS A 868 14.90 15.83 12.83
CA HIS A 868 15.78 16.93 13.23
C HIS A 868 17.26 16.53 13.33
N PHE A 869 17.56 15.22 13.36
CA PHE A 869 18.93 14.68 13.42
C PHE A 869 19.43 14.13 12.08
N ILE A 870 18.66 14.33 11.00
CA ILE A 870 18.98 13.85 9.65
C ILE A 870 18.95 15.05 8.70
N PRO A 871 19.94 15.21 7.79
CA PRO A 871 19.92 16.29 6.81
C PRO A 871 18.63 16.32 5.98
N ASP A 872 18.11 17.52 5.70
CA ASP A 872 16.81 17.71 5.03
C ASP A 872 16.70 16.98 3.69
N ASP A 873 17.77 16.99 2.89
CA ASP A 873 17.83 16.28 1.60
C ASP A 873 17.72 14.76 1.73
N LEU A 874 18.06 14.21 2.90
CA LEU A 874 18.02 12.78 3.17
C LEU A 874 16.70 12.33 3.82
N LEU A 875 15.80 13.26 4.14
CA LEU A 875 14.46 12.92 4.64
C LEU A 875 13.59 12.32 3.52
N PRO A 876 12.57 11.52 3.87
CA PRO A 876 11.54 11.13 2.89
C PRO A 876 11.05 12.34 2.09
N PHE A 877 10.74 12.15 0.81
CA PHE A 877 10.31 13.24 -0.04
C PHE A 877 9.12 14.00 0.58
N ASN A 878 9.30 15.32 0.70
CA ASN A 878 8.37 16.23 1.35
C ASN A 878 8.43 17.59 0.61
N PRO A 879 7.46 18.48 0.81
CA PRO A 879 7.37 19.74 0.06
C PRO A 879 8.59 20.66 0.15
N LYS A 880 9.45 20.50 1.17
CA LYS A 880 10.66 21.32 1.34
C LYS A 880 11.82 20.88 0.44
N ARG A 881 11.76 19.68 -0.15
CA ARG A 881 12.84 19.16 -1.01
C ARG A 881 12.65 19.59 -2.46
N THR A 882 13.76 20.01 -3.07
CA THR A 882 13.81 20.52 -4.45
C THR A 882 14.40 19.53 -5.45
N SER A 883 14.72 18.30 -5.03
CA SER A 883 15.28 17.27 -5.90
C SER A 883 14.96 15.85 -5.45
N LEU A 884 14.91 14.94 -6.41
CA LEU A 884 14.66 13.50 -6.25
C LEU A 884 15.98 12.73 -6.27
N SER A 885 16.16 11.84 -5.29
CA SER A 885 17.39 11.07 -5.16
C SER A 885 17.40 9.83 -6.08
N PRO A 886 18.57 9.29 -6.45
CA PRO A 886 18.66 8.11 -7.32
C PRO A 886 17.82 6.91 -6.86
N ALA A 887 17.77 6.62 -5.56
CA ALA A 887 16.95 5.53 -5.04
C ALA A 887 15.43 5.80 -5.15
N GLU A 888 15.00 7.06 -5.07
CA GLU A 888 13.60 7.45 -5.32
C GLU A 888 13.22 7.25 -6.79
N LEU A 889 14.14 7.52 -7.72
CA LEU A 889 13.92 7.32 -9.16
C LEU A 889 13.94 5.82 -9.54
N LEU A 890 14.83 5.03 -8.94
CA LEU A 890 14.88 3.58 -9.21
C LEU A 890 13.69 2.82 -8.62
N PHE A 891 13.33 3.12 -7.38
CA PHE A 891 12.35 2.32 -6.64
C PHE A 891 11.00 3.02 -6.45
N GLY A 892 10.89 4.31 -6.76
CA GLY A 892 9.67 5.11 -6.60
C GLY A 892 9.50 5.72 -5.22
N PHE A 893 8.63 6.72 -5.12
CA PHE A 893 8.29 7.43 -3.89
C PHE A 893 6.87 8.01 -3.96
N THR A 894 6.35 8.39 -2.80
CA THR A 894 5.14 9.21 -2.64
C THR A 894 5.50 10.32 -1.67
N GLU A 895 5.12 11.55 -2.01
CA GLU A 895 5.30 12.72 -1.16
C GLU A 895 4.60 12.55 0.18
N LEU A 896 5.31 12.88 1.27
CA LEU A 896 4.78 12.93 2.61
C LEU A 896 4.57 14.38 3.00
N ASP A 897 3.31 14.78 3.12
CA ASP A 897 2.93 16.12 3.57
C ASP A 897 1.86 15.97 4.68
N PRO A 898 2.22 16.28 5.94
CA PRO A 898 1.31 16.11 7.08
C PRO A 898 0.18 17.16 7.12
N ASP A 899 0.35 18.31 6.46
CA ASP A 899 -0.61 19.41 6.46
C ASP A 899 -1.56 19.35 5.24
N LYS A 900 -1.36 18.35 4.38
CA LYS A 900 -2.07 18.18 3.12
C LYS A 900 -3.48 17.65 3.31
N HIS A 901 -4.46 18.32 2.72
CA HIS A 901 -5.83 17.82 2.65
C HIS A 901 -5.94 16.75 1.56
N SER A 902 -6.94 15.87 1.65
CA SER A 902 -7.06 14.74 0.73
C SER A 902 -7.29 15.09 -0.73
N ASN A 903 -7.68 16.34 -1.01
CA ASN A 903 -7.91 16.84 -2.37
C ASN A 903 -6.69 17.60 -2.93
N ASP A 904 -5.61 17.73 -2.18
CA ASP A 904 -4.41 18.42 -2.65
C ASP A 904 -3.52 17.46 -3.47
N PRO A 905 -2.97 17.91 -4.61
CA PRO A 905 -2.26 17.05 -5.54
C PRO A 905 -0.98 16.47 -4.95
N THR A 906 -0.99 15.15 -4.72
CA THR A 906 0.16 14.43 -4.13
C THR A 906 1.17 14.04 -5.20
N ARG A 907 2.42 14.51 -5.05
CA ARG A 907 3.50 14.11 -5.96
C ARG A 907 3.87 12.65 -5.71
N SER A 908 3.92 11.85 -6.77
CA SER A 908 4.34 10.46 -6.68
C SER A 908 5.00 10.00 -7.98
N PHE A 909 5.88 9.01 -7.87
CA PHE A 909 6.61 8.45 -9.00
C PHE A 909 6.73 6.94 -8.85
N ALA A 910 6.33 6.20 -9.88
CA ALA A 910 6.56 4.77 -9.94
C ALA A 910 8.04 4.49 -10.19
N GLY A 911 8.65 3.56 -9.45
CA GLY A 911 10.04 3.18 -9.70
C GLY A 911 10.27 2.64 -11.11
N LYS A 912 11.50 2.80 -11.61
CA LYS A 912 11.95 2.25 -12.89
C LYS A 912 12.29 0.76 -12.86
N VAL A 913 12.21 0.13 -11.68
CA VAL A 913 12.58 -1.28 -11.45
C VAL A 913 11.39 -2.09 -10.91
N ARG A 914 11.14 -3.26 -11.50
CA ARG A 914 10.18 -4.27 -11.02
C ARG A 914 10.93 -5.51 -10.55
N ILE A 915 10.61 -6.00 -9.36
CA ILE A 915 11.27 -7.17 -8.75
C ILE A 915 10.24 -8.29 -8.60
N GLY A 916 10.55 -9.47 -9.14
CA GLY A 916 9.78 -10.69 -8.95
C GLY A 916 10.05 -11.34 -7.59
N ALA A 917 9.13 -12.20 -7.13
CA ALA A 917 9.39 -13.05 -5.96
C ALA A 917 10.47 -14.09 -6.29
N ALA A 918 11.26 -14.52 -5.30
CA ALA A 918 12.21 -15.59 -5.52
C ALA A 918 11.58 -16.96 -5.25
N THR A 919 11.66 -17.84 -6.23
CA THR A 919 11.10 -19.20 -6.22
C THR A 919 12.19 -20.26 -6.34
N LEU A 920 11.89 -21.50 -6.00
CA LEU A 920 12.81 -22.62 -6.21
C LEU A 920 12.77 -23.05 -7.68
N ALA A 921 13.90 -23.50 -8.22
CA ALA A 921 13.95 -24.06 -9.58
C ALA A 921 13.07 -25.31 -9.74
N ALA A 922 13.12 -26.18 -8.74
CA ALA A 922 12.21 -27.31 -8.59
C ALA A 922 11.79 -27.41 -7.13
N TYR A 923 10.49 -27.59 -6.88
CA TYR A 923 9.98 -27.79 -5.54
C TYR A 923 10.14 -29.27 -5.14
N PRO A 924 10.74 -29.60 -3.99
CA PRO A 924 10.87 -30.97 -3.54
C PRO A 924 9.51 -31.55 -3.14
N SER A 925 9.40 -32.89 -3.13
CA SER A 925 8.15 -33.57 -2.78
C SER A 925 7.67 -33.32 -1.36
N ASN A 926 8.56 -32.93 -0.43
CA ASN A 926 8.23 -32.63 0.96
C ASN A 926 8.95 -31.38 1.48
N ASP A 927 8.23 -30.56 2.23
CA ASP A 927 8.76 -29.38 2.93
C ASP A 927 9.85 -29.73 3.96
N SER A 928 9.91 -30.96 4.46
CA SER A 928 10.94 -31.43 5.39
C SER A 928 12.36 -31.31 4.81
N ASP A 929 12.51 -31.28 3.49
CA ASP A 929 13.79 -31.06 2.82
C ASP A 929 14.23 -29.59 2.91
N LEU A 930 13.27 -28.66 2.90
CA LEU A 930 13.50 -27.21 2.89
C LEU A 930 13.49 -26.58 4.28
N LEU A 931 12.74 -27.13 5.23
CA LEU A 931 12.51 -26.53 6.55
C LEU A 931 13.25 -27.27 7.66
N ALA A 932 13.67 -26.56 8.70
CA ALA A 932 14.18 -27.20 9.92
C ALA A 932 13.19 -28.27 10.43
N PRO A 933 13.64 -29.41 10.99
CA PRO A 933 12.74 -30.51 11.34
C PRO A 933 11.72 -30.12 12.43
N GLU A 934 12.18 -29.39 13.43
CA GLU A 934 11.42 -28.95 14.60
C GLU A 934 11.25 -27.43 14.59
N HIS A 935 10.22 -26.94 15.29
CA HIS A 935 10.10 -25.52 15.61
C HIS A 935 11.23 -25.09 16.54
N ILE A 936 11.80 -23.93 16.29
CA ILE A 936 12.80 -23.31 17.16
C ILE A 936 12.21 -22.07 17.84
N THR A 937 12.49 -21.92 19.14
CA THR A 937 12.15 -20.72 19.90
C THR A 937 13.27 -19.70 19.78
N LEU A 938 12.97 -18.54 19.21
CA LEU A 938 13.94 -17.45 19.09
C LEU A 938 14.12 -16.71 20.41
N LYS A 939 15.31 -16.16 20.61
CA LYS A 939 15.52 -15.10 21.62
C LYS A 939 14.61 -13.91 21.33
N ALA A 940 14.29 -13.15 22.37
CA ALA A 940 13.53 -11.92 22.20
C ALA A 940 14.22 -11.01 21.17
N LEU A 941 13.48 -10.61 20.14
CA LEU A 941 13.95 -9.67 19.14
C LEU A 941 13.88 -8.25 19.72
N SER A 942 14.73 -7.98 20.70
CA SER A 942 14.86 -6.63 21.24
C SER A 942 15.59 -5.75 20.24
N SER A 943 15.19 -4.49 20.12
CA SER A 943 16.05 -3.40 19.70
C SER A 943 16.15 -2.44 20.89
N PRO A 944 17.31 -1.80 21.14
CA PRO A 944 17.37 -0.75 22.15
C PRO A 944 16.31 0.30 21.80
N LYS A 945 15.44 0.59 22.76
CA LYS A 945 14.43 1.63 22.60
C LYS A 945 15.17 2.95 22.43
N LEU A 946 14.80 3.74 21.42
CA LEU A 946 15.24 5.12 21.32
C LEU A 946 14.93 5.85 22.64
N PRO A 947 15.79 6.75 23.13
CA PRO A 947 17.09 7.21 22.64
C PRO A 947 18.18 6.63 23.55
N SER A 948 19.03 5.75 23.02
CA SER A 948 20.33 5.48 23.61
C SER A 948 21.33 6.31 22.81
N PRO A 949 21.64 7.56 23.21
CA PRO A 949 22.36 8.45 22.31
C PRO A 949 23.77 7.95 22.02
N ALA A 950 24.40 7.34 23.01
CA ALA A 950 25.67 6.63 22.91
C ALA A 950 25.70 5.52 21.85
N LEU A 951 24.57 5.03 21.34
CA LEU A 951 24.56 4.07 20.24
C LEU A 951 24.11 4.67 18.89
N TYR A 952 23.34 5.76 18.88
CA TYR A 952 22.64 6.24 17.67
C TYR A 952 23.11 7.60 17.15
N PHE A 953 23.71 8.44 17.99
CA PHE A 953 24.05 9.83 17.64
C PHE A 953 25.54 10.11 17.81
N ARG A 954 26.03 11.13 17.12
CA ARG A 954 27.40 11.66 17.20
C ARG A 954 27.37 13.17 17.31
N THR A 955 28.44 13.77 17.82
CA THR A 955 28.58 15.23 17.94
C THR A 955 28.87 15.86 16.57
N LEU A 956 28.39 17.10 16.36
CA LEU A 956 28.64 17.89 15.15
C LEU A 956 29.99 18.62 15.16
N GLN A 957 30.53 18.96 16.34
CA GLN A 957 31.75 19.77 16.50
C GLN A 957 32.87 19.02 17.29
N GLY A 958 34.12 19.23 16.88
CA GLY A 958 35.35 18.76 17.56
C GLY A 958 36.14 17.67 16.81
N ASN A 959 37.46 17.55 17.08
CA ASN A 959 38.36 16.53 16.50
C ASN A 959 37.98 15.06 16.83
N ASN A 960 36.91 14.82 17.59
CA ASN A 960 36.49 13.48 18.00
C ASN A 960 34.96 13.36 18.00
N SER A 961 34.38 12.83 16.91
CA SER A 961 32.93 12.63 16.75
C SER A 961 32.35 11.49 17.61
N ASN A 962 33.22 10.66 18.19
CA ASN A 962 32.88 9.45 18.94
C ASN A 962 32.96 9.67 20.45
N VAL A 963 32.26 10.70 20.94
CA VAL A 963 32.13 10.97 22.38
C VAL A 963 30.81 10.37 22.88
N TYR A 964 30.81 9.91 24.13
CA TYR A 964 29.59 9.48 24.81
C TYR A 964 28.65 10.66 25.00
N ILE A 965 27.38 10.51 24.58
CA ILE A 965 26.36 11.57 24.70
C ILE A 965 25.36 11.17 25.81
N PRO A 966 25.30 11.92 26.92
CA PRO A 966 24.27 11.73 27.94
C PRO A 966 22.85 11.93 27.38
N LYS A 967 21.89 11.16 27.90
CA LYS A 967 20.48 11.21 27.45
C LYS A 967 19.85 12.60 27.47
N HIS A 968 20.20 13.41 28.47
CA HIS A 968 19.64 14.74 28.67
C HIS A 968 20.38 15.84 27.89
N GLU A 969 21.55 15.53 27.32
CA GLU A 969 22.33 16.47 26.48
C GLU A 969 22.05 16.27 24.99
N LEU A 970 21.34 15.19 24.60
CA LEU A 970 20.96 14.98 23.21
C LEU A 970 20.12 16.17 22.71
N ASN A 971 20.64 16.83 21.69
CA ASN A 971 20.10 18.06 21.14
C ASN A 971 20.45 18.13 19.64
N PRO A 972 19.49 18.41 18.73
CA PRO A 972 19.71 18.42 17.28
C PRO A 972 20.64 19.55 16.79
N ASN A 973 20.81 20.65 17.53
CA ASN A 973 21.78 21.70 17.19
C ASN A 973 23.24 21.26 17.39
N HIS A 974 23.49 20.27 18.26
CA HIS A 974 24.83 19.82 18.65
C HIS A 974 25.14 18.39 18.19
N HIS A 975 24.13 17.63 17.79
CA HIS A 975 24.25 16.20 17.50
C HIS A 975 23.52 15.83 16.21
N THR A 976 23.99 14.77 15.56
CA THR A 976 23.38 14.20 14.35
C THR A 976 23.32 12.67 14.44
N ALA A 977 22.45 12.05 13.66
CA ALA A 977 22.40 10.59 13.54
C ALA A 977 23.72 10.02 13.00
N LYS A 978 24.12 8.85 13.51
CA LYS A 978 25.32 8.11 13.02
C LYS A 978 25.13 7.60 11.59
N GLY A 979 23.91 7.30 11.18
CA GLY A 979 23.57 6.95 9.81
C GLY A 979 22.47 5.90 9.68
N ARG A 980 22.57 5.05 8.67
CA ARG A 980 21.58 4.02 8.32
C ARG A 980 21.92 2.71 9.02
N LYS A 981 21.00 2.19 9.84
CA LYS A 981 21.26 0.98 10.63
C LYS A 981 21.39 -0.27 9.75
N TYR A 982 22.48 -1.00 9.90
CA TYR A 982 22.76 -2.27 9.22
C TYR A 982 23.07 -3.37 10.23
N TYR A 983 22.43 -4.54 10.09
CA TYR A 983 22.62 -5.66 11.01
C TYR A 983 23.86 -6.48 10.66
N LEU A 984 24.64 -6.87 11.67
CA LEU A 984 25.82 -7.71 11.47
C LEU A 984 25.44 -9.17 11.18
N HIS A 985 26.38 -9.89 10.57
CA HIS A 985 26.34 -11.34 10.45
C HIS A 985 26.73 -12.01 11.78
N ALA A 986 26.29 -13.24 12.01
CA ALA A 986 26.78 -14.01 13.15
C ALA A 986 28.26 -14.36 12.98
N THR A 987 29.00 -14.30 14.08
CA THR A 987 30.42 -14.71 14.15
C THR A 987 30.60 -16.13 13.66
N ARG A 988 31.68 -16.37 12.92
CA ARG A 988 32.03 -17.70 12.40
C ARG A 988 33.14 -18.34 13.21
N THR A 989 33.27 -19.66 13.07
CA THR A 989 34.45 -20.40 13.54
C THR A 989 35.72 -19.88 12.84
N PRO A 990 36.92 -20.07 13.41
CA PRO A 990 38.17 -19.57 12.82
C PRO A 990 38.40 -19.99 11.36
N ASP A 991 37.95 -21.19 10.98
CA ASP A 991 37.97 -21.71 9.60
C ASP A 991 36.94 -21.04 8.65
N GLN A 992 36.11 -20.12 9.15
CA GLN A 992 35.03 -19.42 8.47
C GLN A 992 33.90 -20.33 7.92
N LYS A 993 33.87 -21.63 8.27
CA LYS A 993 32.93 -22.60 7.68
C LYS A 993 31.60 -22.71 8.40
N ARG A 994 31.55 -22.44 9.70
CA ARG A 994 30.36 -22.64 10.55
C ARG A 994 30.07 -21.42 11.40
N ILE A 995 28.80 -21.26 11.78
CA ILE A 995 28.42 -20.26 12.77
C ILE A 995 28.93 -20.68 14.14
N LEU A 996 29.58 -19.75 14.85
CA LEU A 996 30.06 -19.96 16.21
C LEU A 996 28.85 -20.13 17.14
N LYS A 997 28.79 -21.25 17.84
CA LYS A 997 27.81 -21.46 18.92
C LYS A 997 28.27 -20.69 20.16
N LEU A 998 27.31 -20.13 20.89
CA LEU A 998 27.56 -19.34 22.09
C LEU A 998 27.00 -20.04 23.32
N SER A 999 27.62 -19.82 24.47
CA SER A 999 27.04 -20.18 25.76
C SER A 999 25.84 -19.26 26.09
N ASP A 1000 25.11 -19.60 27.15
CA ASP A 1000 24.08 -18.74 27.75
C ASP A 1000 24.62 -17.36 28.20
N GLN A 1001 25.95 -17.24 28.32
CA GLN A 1001 26.68 -16.01 28.64
C GLN A 1001 27.27 -15.30 27.42
N GLY A 1002 27.09 -15.85 26.21
CA GLY A 1002 27.56 -15.22 24.97
C GLY A 1002 29.04 -15.46 24.66
N HIS A 1003 29.69 -16.37 25.38
CA HIS A 1003 31.09 -16.73 25.17
C HIS A 1003 31.26 -17.83 24.13
N PRO A 1004 32.43 -17.88 23.46
CA PRO A 1004 32.84 -19.04 22.66
C PRO A 1004 32.87 -20.34 23.50
N PRO A 1005 32.79 -21.52 22.86
CA PRO A 1005 32.70 -22.79 23.57
C PRO A 1005 33.96 -23.08 24.38
N GLN A 1006 33.82 -23.15 25.71
CA GLN A 1006 34.91 -23.58 26.60
C GLN A 1006 34.58 -24.81 27.46
N ASN A 1007 33.31 -25.09 27.83
CA ASN A 1007 32.83 -26.33 28.49
C ASN A 1007 31.29 -26.38 28.79
N ASN A 1008 30.49 -25.37 28.39
CA ASN A 1008 29.03 -25.30 28.68
C ASN A 1008 28.14 -25.80 27.53
N ALA A 1009 26.85 -26.04 27.81
CA ALA A 1009 25.83 -26.27 26.79
C ALA A 1009 25.71 -25.05 25.85
N VAL A 1010 26.26 -25.15 24.64
CA VAL A 1010 26.27 -24.07 23.65
C VAL A 1010 25.16 -24.23 22.61
N LYS A 1011 24.46 -23.13 22.30
CA LYS A 1011 23.43 -23.09 21.25
C LYS A 1011 23.83 -22.11 20.14
N LEU A 1012 23.14 -22.18 19.00
CA LEU A 1012 23.29 -21.19 17.94
C LEU A 1012 22.81 -19.81 18.45
N PRO A 1013 23.38 -18.68 17.97
CA PRO A 1013 23.10 -17.35 18.53
C PRO A 1013 21.63 -16.93 18.55
N TRP A 1014 20.80 -17.49 17.66
CA TRP A 1014 19.37 -17.19 17.57
C TRP A 1014 18.47 -18.04 18.46
N LEU A 1015 18.96 -19.16 19.01
CA LEU A 1015 18.16 -20.06 19.84
C LEU A 1015 18.08 -19.57 21.29
N SER A 1016 16.87 -19.56 21.84
CA SER A 1016 16.65 -19.28 23.25
C SER A 1016 17.32 -20.34 24.15
N HIS A 1017 18.11 -19.89 25.12
CA HIS A 1017 18.59 -20.69 26.25
C HIS A 1017 17.54 -20.81 27.36
N GLN A 1018 16.54 -19.91 27.39
CA GLN A 1018 15.51 -19.86 28.43
C GLN A 1018 14.09 -20.07 27.88
N GLU A 1019 13.80 -21.25 27.34
CA GLU A 1019 12.59 -21.51 26.55
C GLU A 1019 11.27 -21.35 27.32
N THR A 1020 11.28 -21.34 28.65
CA THR A 1020 10.08 -21.18 29.50
C THR A 1020 9.90 -19.78 30.08
N LYS A 1021 10.89 -18.88 29.97
CA LYS A 1021 10.83 -17.51 30.52
C LYS A 1021 10.45 -16.48 29.46
N ASN A 1022 9.65 -15.49 29.87
CA ASN A 1022 9.27 -14.33 29.05
C ASN A 1022 8.68 -14.71 27.68
N LEU A 1023 7.82 -15.74 27.64
CA LEU A 1023 7.27 -16.31 26.41
C LEU A 1023 6.55 -15.27 25.53
N GLN A 1024 5.94 -14.26 26.16
CA GLN A 1024 5.28 -13.14 25.48
C GLN A 1024 6.21 -12.24 24.65
N LEU A 1025 7.53 -12.31 24.88
CA LEU A 1025 8.55 -11.59 24.11
C LEU A 1025 9.23 -12.47 23.05
N LYS A 1026 8.86 -13.75 22.96
CA LYS A 1026 9.49 -14.76 22.11
C LYS A 1026 8.52 -15.22 21.02
N VAL A 1027 9.09 -15.84 19.99
CA VAL A 1027 8.35 -16.42 18.86
C VAL A 1027 8.93 -17.78 18.50
N LYS A 1028 8.06 -18.69 18.06
CA LYS A 1028 8.41 -20.00 17.51
C LYS A 1028 8.34 -19.95 15.99
N ILE A 1029 9.37 -20.46 15.32
CA ILE A 1029 9.45 -20.48 13.86
C ILE A 1029 10.03 -21.80 13.36
N LYS A 1030 9.74 -22.14 12.10
CA LYS A 1030 10.37 -23.24 11.37
C LYS A 1030 11.16 -22.66 10.19
N PRO A 1031 12.44 -22.27 10.34
CA PRO A 1031 13.17 -21.56 9.29
C PRO A 1031 13.49 -22.45 8.09
N ILE A 1032 13.61 -21.85 6.91
CA ILE A 1032 14.21 -22.45 5.72
C ILE A 1032 15.66 -22.80 6.06
N LYS A 1033 16.08 -24.03 5.75
CA LYS A 1033 17.43 -24.53 5.97
C LYS A 1033 18.45 -23.68 5.19
N PRO A 1034 19.73 -23.65 5.61
CA PRO A 1034 20.81 -23.18 4.78
C PRO A 1034 20.92 -23.97 3.47
N LYS A 1035 21.71 -23.42 2.54
CA LYS A 1035 22.10 -24.00 1.25
C LYS A 1035 20.96 -24.19 0.26
N GLN A 1036 19.93 -23.36 0.35
CA GLN A 1036 18.82 -23.33 -0.60
C GLN A 1036 19.03 -22.23 -1.62
N SER A 1037 18.65 -22.47 -2.88
CA SER A 1037 18.76 -21.51 -3.98
C SER A 1037 17.39 -21.12 -4.47
N PHE A 1038 17.06 -19.83 -4.36
CA PHE A 1038 15.87 -19.22 -4.94
C PHE A 1038 16.28 -18.34 -6.11
N TYR A 1039 15.44 -18.22 -7.13
CA TYR A 1039 15.71 -17.47 -8.35
C TYR A 1039 14.64 -16.40 -8.54
N PHE A 1040 15.06 -15.21 -8.96
CA PHE A 1040 14.16 -14.08 -9.21
C PHE A 1040 14.70 -13.20 -10.33
N GLN A 1041 13.78 -12.46 -10.95
CA GLN A 1041 14.11 -11.48 -11.99
C GLN A 1041 13.92 -10.04 -11.51
N VAL A 1042 14.69 -9.15 -12.10
CA VAL A 1042 14.60 -7.70 -11.91
C VAL A 1042 14.50 -7.04 -13.28
N ASP A 1043 13.32 -6.53 -13.63
CA ASP A 1043 13.09 -5.80 -14.87
C ASP A 1043 13.37 -4.31 -14.67
N PHE A 1044 13.95 -3.65 -15.67
CA PHE A 1044 14.27 -2.23 -15.61
C PHE A 1044 14.07 -1.51 -16.95
N ASN A 1045 13.79 -0.21 -16.88
CA ASN A 1045 13.59 0.64 -18.04
C ASN A 1045 14.25 2.01 -17.87
N ASN A 1046 14.78 2.58 -18.96
CA ASN A 1046 15.37 3.92 -18.98
C ASN A 1046 16.43 4.12 -17.88
N LEU A 1047 17.28 3.13 -17.63
CA LEU A 1047 18.39 3.28 -16.68
C LEU A 1047 19.64 3.74 -17.40
N THR A 1048 20.32 4.76 -16.89
CA THR A 1048 21.68 5.06 -17.35
C THR A 1048 22.65 3.95 -16.97
N ALA A 1049 23.84 3.90 -17.59
CA ALA A 1049 24.92 3.00 -17.16
C ALA A 1049 25.22 3.13 -15.65
N TRP A 1050 25.20 4.37 -15.14
CA TRP A 1050 25.44 4.66 -13.73
C TRP A 1050 24.31 4.12 -12.82
N GLU A 1051 23.04 4.34 -13.20
CA GLU A 1051 21.88 3.83 -12.45
C GLU A 1051 21.80 2.29 -12.46
N LEU A 1052 22.11 1.68 -13.60
CA LEU A 1052 22.22 0.22 -13.71
C LEU A 1052 23.40 -0.29 -12.89
N GLY A 1053 24.51 0.47 -12.82
CA GLY A 1053 25.64 0.22 -11.93
C GLY A 1053 25.27 0.23 -10.45
N LEU A 1054 24.47 1.21 -10.01
CA LEU A 1054 23.90 1.27 -8.66
C LEU A 1054 23.03 0.04 -8.36
N LEU A 1055 22.19 -0.39 -9.32
CA LEU A 1055 21.38 -1.61 -9.17
C LEU A 1055 22.25 -2.87 -9.08
N CYS A 1056 23.26 -3.01 -9.94
CA CYS A 1056 24.22 -4.12 -9.91
C CYS A 1056 25.02 -4.15 -8.59
N TYR A 1057 25.44 -2.98 -8.08
CA TYR A 1057 26.08 -2.87 -6.78
C TYR A 1057 25.13 -3.31 -5.66
N ALA A 1058 23.88 -2.81 -5.66
CA ALA A 1058 22.89 -3.16 -4.64
C ALA A 1058 22.49 -4.65 -4.65
N LEU A 1059 22.65 -5.35 -5.78
CA LEU A 1059 22.50 -6.80 -5.85
C LEU A 1059 23.76 -7.53 -5.37
N ARG A 1060 24.95 -7.07 -5.78
CA ARG A 1060 26.23 -7.73 -5.52
C ARG A 1060 27.39 -6.73 -5.30
N PRO A 1061 27.56 -6.18 -4.08
CA PRO A 1061 28.66 -5.24 -3.80
C PRO A 1061 30.04 -5.86 -4.01
N THR A 1062 30.32 -6.96 -3.30
CA THR A 1062 31.56 -7.74 -3.41
C THR A 1062 31.24 -9.23 -3.53
N ILE A 1063 32.26 -10.06 -3.80
CA ILE A 1063 32.11 -11.52 -3.85
C ILE A 1063 31.80 -12.09 -2.46
N ASP A 1064 32.33 -11.48 -1.40
CA ASP A 1064 32.16 -11.94 -0.02
C ASP A 1064 30.98 -11.28 0.69
N PHE A 1065 30.41 -10.23 0.11
CA PHE A 1065 29.23 -9.56 0.64
C PHE A 1065 28.06 -10.54 0.80
N ARG A 1066 27.35 -10.42 1.91
CA ARG A 1066 26.11 -11.13 2.23
C ARG A 1066 25.07 -10.11 2.67
N HIS A 1067 23.87 -10.28 2.15
CA HIS A 1067 22.72 -9.47 2.55
C HIS A 1067 22.06 -10.04 3.81
N ARG A 1068 21.27 -9.21 4.49
CA ARG A 1068 20.44 -9.59 5.64
C ARG A 1068 18.95 -9.48 5.27
N ILE A 1069 18.24 -10.60 5.27
CA ILE A 1069 16.80 -10.66 4.93
C ILE A 1069 15.98 -11.39 6.00
N GLY A 1070 14.69 -11.09 6.08
CA GLY A 1070 13.75 -11.82 6.94
C GLY A 1070 13.80 -11.46 8.42
N MET A 1071 13.18 -12.30 9.24
CA MET A 1071 13.10 -12.14 10.69
C MET A 1071 14.34 -12.71 11.40
N GLY A 1072 14.73 -12.12 12.53
CA GLY A 1072 15.91 -12.59 13.28
C GLY A 1072 17.25 -12.03 12.80
N LYS A 1073 17.24 -10.94 12.01
CA LYS A 1073 18.46 -10.22 11.60
C LYS A 1073 19.39 -9.83 12.76
N PRO A 1074 18.91 -9.33 13.92
CA PRO A 1074 19.81 -9.05 15.05
C PRO A 1074 20.44 -10.31 15.66
N LEU A 1075 19.84 -11.49 15.42
CA LEU A 1075 20.27 -12.76 16.03
C LEU A 1075 21.19 -13.59 15.13
N GLY A 1076 21.45 -13.16 13.89
CA GLY A 1076 22.28 -13.88 12.93
C GLY A 1076 21.53 -14.65 11.84
N LEU A 1077 20.20 -14.76 11.89
CA LEU A 1077 19.39 -15.40 10.83
C LEU A 1077 19.33 -14.56 9.55
N GLY A 1078 19.16 -15.21 8.41
CA GLY A 1078 18.90 -14.52 7.12
C GLY A 1078 20.12 -13.91 6.43
N SER A 1079 21.34 -14.43 6.64
CA SER A 1079 22.49 -14.16 5.76
C SER A 1079 22.26 -14.86 4.43
N VAL A 1080 22.17 -14.08 3.36
CA VAL A 1080 21.96 -14.58 2.00
C VAL A 1080 22.96 -13.99 1.04
N LYS A 1081 23.34 -14.78 0.04
CA LYS A 1081 24.18 -14.34 -1.08
C LYS A 1081 23.29 -14.15 -2.29
N ILE A 1082 23.38 -13.01 -2.97
CA ILE A 1082 22.79 -12.86 -4.30
C ILE A 1082 23.91 -13.12 -5.32
N ASP A 1083 23.63 -13.75 -6.44
CA ASP A 1083 24.49 -13.79 -7.62
C ASP A 1083 23.69 -13.31 -8.82
N ILE A 1084 24.28 -12.44 -9.64
CA ILE A 1084 23.73 -12.07 -10.94
C ILE A 1084 24.13 -13.16 -11.93
N LEU A 1085 23.14 -13.86 -12.48
CA LEU A 1085 23.34 -14.97 -13.40
C LEU A 1085 23.35 -14.50 -14.86
N ALA A 1086 22.49 -13.54 -15.19
CA ALA A 1086 22.42 -12.96 -16.52
C ALA A 1086 21.99 -11.48 -16.48
N LEU A 1087 22.46 -10.71 -17.46
CA LEU A 1087 22.02 -9.35 -17.78
C LEU A 1087 21.67 -9.33 -19.26
N GLN A 1088 20.41 -9.10 -19.57
CA GLN A 1088 19.87 -9.11 -20.93
C GLN A 1088 19.19 -7.78 -21.18
N THR A 1089 19.67 -7.05 -22.18
CA THR A 1089 19.13 -5.73 -22.57
C THR A 1089 18.47 -5.80 -23.94
N LEU A 1090 17.55 -4.87 -24.18
CA LEU A 1090 16.89 -4.74 -25.47
C LEU A 1090 16.85 -3.30 -25.96
N ASP A 1091 17.05 -3.17 -27.27
CA ASP A 1091 16.81 -1.96 -28.03
C ASP A 1091 15.35 -1.97 -28.49
N ARG A 1092 14.54 -1.16 -27.81
CA ARG A 1092 13.10 -1.03 -28.05
C ARG A 1092 12.80 -0.45 -29.42
N GLN A 1093 13.56 0.54 -29.89
CA GLN A 1093 13.33 1.12 -31.22
C GLN A 1093 13.62 0.11 -32.31
N LYS A 1094 14.79 -0.57 -32.24
CA LYS A 1094 15.10 -1.65 -33.16
C LYS A 1094 14.06 -2.77 -33.10
N ARG A 1095 13.55 -3.10 -31.91
CA ARG A 1095 12.50 -4.10 -31.72
C ARG A 1095 11.16 -3.68 -32.34
N TYR A 1096 10.80 -2.41 -32.29
CA TYR A 1096 9.60 -1.90 -32.95
C TYR A 1096 9.79 -1.67 -34.45
N ALA A 1097 11.04 -1.65 -34.94
CA ALA A 1097 11.43 -1.49 -36.35
C ALA A 1097 11.64 -2.81 -37.14
N GLN A 1098 11.53 -3.99 -36.53
CA GLN A 1098 11.72 -5.31 -37.18
C GLN A 1098 10.41 -6.04 -37.51
N ASP A 1099 10.29 -6.65 -38.71
CA ASP A 1099 9.04 -7.23 -39.23
C ASP A 1099 8.55 -8.51 -38.52
N SER A 1100 9.44 -9.33 -37.95
CA SER A 1100 9.03 -10.64 -37.41
C SER A 1100 8.53 -10.58 -35.96
N GLN A 1101 7.41 -11.27 -35.70
CA GLN A 1101 6.95 -11.59 -34.34
C GLN A 1101 7.99 -12.44 -33.58
N ASP A 1102 8.75 -13.29 -34.30
CA ASP A 1102 9.77 -14.20 -33.73
C ASP A 1102 11.14 -13.55 -33.49
N SER A 1103 11.28 -12.24 -33.70
CA SER A 1103 12.53 -11.54 -33.42
C SER A 1103 12.86 -11.65 -31.92
N ALA A 1104 14.11 -12.00 -31.59
CA ALA A 1104 14.53 -12.18 -30.20
C ALA A 1104 14.27 -10.90 -29.38
N ARG A 1105 13.57 -11.03 -28.24
CA ARG A 1105 13.26 -9.93 -27.33
C ARG A 1105 14.50 -9.15 -26.89
N TYR A 1106 15.51 -9.87 -26.42
CA TYR A 1106 16.78 -9.31 -25.95
C TYR A 1106 17.80 -9.24 -27.08
N ASN A 1107 17.84 -8.10 -27.77
CA ASN A 1107 18.54 -7.92 -29.05
C ASN A 1107 19.74 -6.95 -28.99
N GLN A 1108 20.13 -6.45 -27.82
CA GLN A 1108 21.20 -5.44 -27.66
C GLN A 1108 22.46 -6.02 -27.00
N HIS A 1109 22.52 -6.08 -25.67
CA HIS A 1109 23.62 -6.69 -24.93
C HIS A 1109 23.13 -7.88 -24.10
N ARG A 1110 23.82 -9.02 -24.23
CA ARG A 1110 23.53 -10.23 -23.46
C ARG A 1110 24.78 -10.74 -22.78
N TRP A 1111 24.75 -10.72 -21.46
CA TRP A 1111 25.78 -11.30 -20.61
C TRP A 1111 25.18 -12.46 -19.84
N VAL A 1112 25.87 -13.61 -19.85
CA VAL A 1112 25.55 -14.77 -19.02
C VAL A 1112 26.82 -15.16 -18.27
N ASN A 1113 26.68 -15.48 -16.99
CA ASN A 1113 27.78 -16.06 -16.25
C ASN A 1113 28.03 -17.49 -16.78
N SER A 1114 29.16 -17.72 -17.43
CA SER A 1114 29.48 -18.98 -18.15
C SER A 1114 29.40 -20.25 -17.29
N SER A 1115 29.40 -20.11 -15.96
CA SER A 1115 29.32 -21.23 -15.00
C SER A 1115 27.90 -21.62 -14.56
N VAL A 1116 26.84 -20.97 -15.07
CA VAL A 1116 25.47 -21.14 -14.54
C VAL A 1116 24.38 -21.35 -15.60
N THR A 1117 24.75 -21.60 -16.86
CA THR A 1117 23.84 -21.84 -17.99
C THR A 1117 22.77 -22.89 -17.65
N ASP A 1118 23.17 -24.07 -17.16
CA ASP A 1118 22.24 -25.14 -16.79
C ASP A 1118 21.31 -24.73 -15.64
N MET A 1119 21.78 -23.88 -14.72
CA MET A 1119 20.98 -23.41 -13.58
C MET A 1119 19.86 -22.47 -14.03
N LEU A 1120 20.11 -21.64 -15.05
CA LEU A 1120 19.10 -20.75 -15.62
C LEU A 1120 17.95 -21.55 -16.25
N ALA A 1121 18.30 -22.55 -17.08
CA ALA A 1121 17.32 -23.43 -17.71
C ALA A 1121 16.50 -24.20 -16.66
N GLN A 1122 17.16 -24.77 -15.63
CA GLN A 1122 16.47 -25.46 -14.53
C GLN A 1122 15.53 -24.55 -13.73
N ALA A 1123 15.86 -23.26 -13.63
CA ALA A 1123 15.03 -22.26 -12.96
C ALA A 1123 13.91 -21.70 -13.84
N GLY A 1124 13.74 -22.22 -15.07
CA GLY A 1124 12.68 -21.80 -15.99
C GLY A 1124 13.00 -20.50 -16.73
N TYR A 1125 14.27 -20.10 -16.84
CA TYR A 1125 14.69 -18.92 -17.60
C TYR A 1125 15.34 -19.31 -18.93
N ASP A 1126 15.01 -18.56 -19.97
CA ASP A 1126 15.63 -18.72 -21.28
C ASP A 1126 17.12 -18.40 -21.24
N VAL A 1127 17.91 -19.40 -21.63
CA VAL A 1127 19.35 -19.26 -21.81
C VAL A 1127 19.59 -18.67 -23.19
N ILE A 1128 20.07 -17.43 -23.23
CA ILE A 1128 20.38 -16.74 -24.48
C ILE A 1128 21.88 -16.56 -24.61
N GLU A 1129 22.43 -16.92 -25.77
CA GLU A 1129 23.86 -16.82 -26.06
C GLU A 1129 24.39 -15.39 -25.83
N PRO A 1130 25.55 -15.25 -25.15
CA PRO A 1130 26.20 -13.96 -24.95
C PRO A 1130 26.49 -13.25 -26.28
N THR A 1131 26.36 -11.92 -26.27
CA THR A 1131 26.77 -11.09 -27.41
C THR A 1131 28.29 -10.92 -27.43
N ALA A 1132 28.89 -10.63 -28.60
CA ALA A 1132 30.33 -10.39 -28.74
C ALA A 1132 30.87 -9.27 -27.81
N ASN A 1133 30.08 -8.21 -27.61
CA ASN A 1133 30.38 -7.10 -26.70
C ASN A 1133 29.30 -7.00 -25.62
N PRO A 1134 29.32 -7.87 -24.59
CA PRO A 1134 28.29 -7.91 -23.57
C PRO A 1134 28.45 -6.75 -22.58
N LEU A 1135 27.33 -6.26 -22.05
CA LEU A 1135 27.35 -5.32 -20.92
C LEU A 1135 27.58 -6.13 -19.64
N VAL A 1136 28.75 -5.97 -19.01
CA VAL A 1136 29.15 -6.82 -17.88
C VAL A 1136 28.74 -6.15 -16.56
N PRO A 1137 27.97 -6.83 -15.68
CA PRO A 1137 27.56 -6.27 -14.38
C PRO A 1137 28.71 -5.80 -13.49
N LYS A 1138 29.88 -6.42 -13.59
CA LYS A 1138 31.10 -6.04 -12.86
C LYS A 1138 31.59 -4.64 -13.26
N ASP A 1139 31.54 -4.31 -14.54
CA ASP A 1139 32.06 -3.05 -15.07
C ASP A 1139 31.10 -1.91 -14.73
N LEU A 1140 29.79 -2.14 -14.90
CA LEU A 1140 28.72 -1.23 -14.46
C LEU A 1140 28.80 -0.92 -12.96
N LYS A 1141 29.01 -1.95 -12.14
CA LYS A 1141 29.20 -1.78 -10.69
C LYS A 1141 30.42 -0.90 -10.41
N THR A 1142 31.53 -1.14 -11.10
CA THR A 1142 32.77 -0.38 -10.92
C THR A 1142 32.59 1.09 -11.28
N LEU A 1143 31.89 1.38 -12.38
CA LEU A 1143 31.51 2.73 -12.79
C LEU A 1143 30.77 3.48 -11.68
N PHE A 1144 29.78 2.84 -11.05
CA PHE A 1144 29.05 3.43 -9.93
C PHE A 1144 29.94 3.59 -8.69
N SER A 1145 30.67 2.54 -8.29
CA SER A 1145 31.50 2.53 -7.07
C SER A 1145 32.55 3.63 -7.03
N GLN A 1146 33.07 4.08 -8.18
CA GLN A 1146 34.01 5.20 -8.27
C GLN A 1146 33.43 6.54 -7.79
N THR A 1147 32.10 6.68 -7.79
CA THR A 1147 31.40 7.88 -7.30
C THR A 1147 30.97 7.77 -5.83
N MET A 1148 31.16 6.60 -5.21
CA MET A 1148 30.75 6.35 -3.83
C MET A 1148 31.69 7.03 -2.84
N ALA A 1149 31.12 7.59 -1.77
CA ALA A 1149 31.94 8.15 -0.69
C ALA A 1149 32.75 7.03 0.00
N ALA A 1150 34.05 7.26 0.21
CA ALA A 1150 34.98 6.25 0.71
C ALA A 1150 34.59 5.68 2.10
N ASN A 1151 34.03 6.51 2.98
CA ASN A 1151 33.51 6.06 4.27
C ASN A 1151 32.27 5.16 4.16
N ILE A 1152 31.40 5.42 3.18
CA ILE A 1152 30.23 4.57 2.89
C ILE A 1152 30.68 3.24 2.30
N ASP A 1153 31.58 3.25 1.31
CA ASP A 1153 32.12 2.03 0.71
C ASP A 1153 32.79 1.15 1.76
N ARG A 1154 33.67 1.74 2.59
CA ARG A 1154 34.34 1.03 3.68
C ARG A 1154 33.35 0.44 4.69
N ALA A 1155 32.33 1.19 5.08
CA ALA A 1155 31.28 0.69 5.96
C ALA A 1155 30.52 -0.48 5.35
N LEU A 1156 30.14 -0.40 4.07
CA LEU A 1156 29.44 -1.46 3.37
C LEU A 1156 30.29 -2.75 3.27
N THR A 1157 31.58 -2.63 2.97
CA THR A 1157 32.51 -3.77 2.98
C THR A 1157 32.58 -4.43 4.36
N LEU A 1158 32.88 -3.65 5.41
CA LEU A 1158 33.05 -4.19 6.76
C LEU A 1158 31.78 -4.83 7.31
N LEU A 1159 30.62 -4.23 7.02
CA LEU A 1159 29.33 -4.68 7.55
C LEU A 1159 28.73 -5.85 6.78
N GLY A 1160 28.95 -5.91 5.47
CA GLY A 1160 28.37 -6.93 4.60
C GLY A 1160 29.22 -8.18 4.43
N GLU A 1161 30.52 -8.14 4.72
CA GLU A 1161 31.38 -9.32 4.60
C GLU A 1161 31.53 -10.05 5.96
N PRO A 1162 31.00 -11.28 6.10
CA PRO A 1162 30.97 -11.98 7.39
C PRO A 1162 32.34 -12.20 8.02
N GLN A 1163 33.41 -12.20 7.22
CA GLN A 1163 34.79 -12.41 7.67
C GLN A 1163 35.32 -11.30 8.58
N HIS A 1164 34.73 -10.09 8.53
CA HIS A 1164 35.11 -8.98 9.40
C HIS A 1164 34.46 -9.05 10.79
N VAL A 1165 33.51 -9.95 11.01
CA VAL A 1165 32.92 -10.21 12.33
C VAL A 1165 33.86 -11.10 13.15
N LYS A 1166 34.78 -10.48 13.89
CA LYS A 1166 35.84 -11.18 14.62
C LYS A 1166 35.48 -11.52 16.07
N GLN A 1167 34.51 -10.83 16.66
CA GLN A 1167 34.04 -11.07 18.03
C GLN A 1167 32.60 -11.62 18.07
N PRO A 1168 32.17 -12.26 19.17
CA PRO A 1168 30.77 -12.65 19.37
C PRO A 1168 29.80 -11.47 19.17
N VAL A 1169 28.71 -11.71 18.44
CA VAL A 1169 27.67 -10.71 18.20
C VAL A 1169 26.51 -10.92 19.17
N HIS A 1170 26.29 -9.96 20.07
CA HIS A 1170 25.16 -9.94 20.99
C HIS A 1170 24.91 -8.53 21.53
N TYR A 1171 23.70 -8.29 22.07
CA TYR A 1171 23.39 -7.01 22.74
C TYR A 1171 24.26 -6.80 23.98
N PRO A 1172 24.48 -5.54 24.42
CA PRO A 1172 25.34 -5.24 25.57
C PRO A 1172 24.94 -5.94 26.89
N GLN A 1173 25.94 -6.36 27.67
CA GLN A 1173 25.80 -7.20 28.87
C GLN A 1173 26.76 -6.78 29.98
N VAL A 1174 26.37 -7.05 31.24
CA VAL A 1174 27.21 -6.80 32.42
C VAL A 1174 27.86 -8.08 32.93
N ARG A 1175 28.91 -7.91 33.74
CA ARG A 1175 29.58 -8.99 34.47
C ARG A 1175 29.17 -8.98 35.93
N ASP A 1176 28.74 -10.13 36.47
CA ASP A 1176 28.37 -10.26 37.89
C ASP A 1176 29.62 -10.60 38.73
N THR A 1177 29.80 -9.90 39.85
CA THR A 1177 30.93 -10.08 40.77
C THR A 1177 30.56 -10.79 42.09
N ALA A 1178 29.27 -11.02 42.37
CA ALA A 1178 28.84 -11.75 43.58
C ALA A 1178 29.25 -13.23 43.55
N ILE A 1179 29.47 -13.76 42.35
CA ILE A 1179 30.08 -15.06 42.08
C ILE A 1179 31.28 -14.73 41.19
N GLN A 1180 32.50 -14.84 41.67
CA GLN A 1180 33.74 -14.37 41.01
C GLN A 1180 34.06 -14.98 39.61
N VAL A 1181 33.09 -15.62 38.93
CA VAL A 1181 33.33 -16.45 37.74
C VAL A 1181 32.27 -16.30 36.61
N ARG A 1182 31.15 -15.56 36.73
CA ARG A 1182 30.08 -15.62 35.69
C ARG A 1182 29.51 -14.27 35.25
N ASP A 1183 29.34 -14.11 33.93
CA ASP A 1183 28.61 -13.00 33.32
C ASP A 1183 27.08 -13.16 33.51
N THR A 1184 26.29 -12.13 33.18
CA THR A 1184 24.82 -12.24 33.11
C THR A 1184 24.35 -12.89 31.83
N ALA A 1185 23.33 -13.74 31.91
CA ALA A 1185 22.80 -14.46 30.76
C ALA A 1185 22.34 -13.49 29.66
N ILE A 1186 22.62 -13.85 28.41
CA ILE A 1186 22.40 -12.99 27.22
C ILE A 1186 20.92 -12.65 26.94
N GLU A 1187 20.00 -13.28 27.66
CA GLU A 1187 18.55 -13.10 27.59
C GLU A 1187 17.97 -12.39 28.82
N GLU A 1188 18.80 -12.03 29.79
CA GLU A 1188 18.39 -11.39 31.04
C GLU A 1188 18.96 -9.97 31.14
N GLU A 1189 18.14 -9.05 31.62
CA GLU A 1189 18.53 -7.72 32.11
C GLU A 1189 19.50 -6.89 31.24
N SER A 1190 19.46 -6.99 29.90
CA SER A 1190 20.39 -6.26 29.01
C SER A 1190 20.39 -4.73 29.19
N TYR A 1191 19.33 -4.17 29.80
CA TYR A 1191 19.27 -2.76 30.18
C TYR A 1191 20.35 -2.37 31.22
N GLN A 1192 20.84 -3.33 32.02
CA GLN A 1192 21.84 -3.09 33.07
C GLN A 1192 23.17 -2.61 32.50
N TRP A 1193 23.55 -2.99 31.27
CA TRP A 1193 24.77 -2.47 30.67
C TRP A 1193 24.68 -0.97 30.43
N PHE A 1194 23.52 -0.49 29.96
CA PHE A 1194 23.29 0.94 29.77
C PHE A 1194 23.31 1.68 31.10
N VAL A 1195 22.67 1.13 32.14
CA VAL A 1195 22.72 1.70 33.50
C VAL A 1195 24.16 1.76 34.02
N ALA A 1196 24.95 0.70 33.82
CA ALA A 1196 26.34 0.67 34.22
C ALA A 1196 27.18 1.70 33.45
N ASN A 1197 26.97 1.83 32.13
CA ASN A 1197 27.66 2.78 31.27
C ASN A 1197 27.36 4.24 31.67
N ASP A 1198 26.09 4.54 31.97
CA ASP A 1198 25.65 5.88 32.38
C ASP A 1198 26.22 6.28 33.77
N ASN A 1199 26.45 5.31 34.65
CA ASN A 1199 26.91 5.50 36.05
C ASN A 1199 28.44 5.49 36.25
N LEU A 1200 29.24 5.42 35.18
CA LEU A 1200 30.69 5.58 35.26
C LEU A 1200 31.03 7.06 35.49
N SER A 1201 31.89 7.35 36.47
CA SER A 1201 32.39 8.72 36.68
C SER A 1201 33.54 9.01 35.73
N ASP A 1202 33.72 10.30 35.38
CA ASP A 1202 34.81 10.72 34.49
C ASP A 1202 36.20 10.50 35.13
N ASN A 1203 36.26 10.29 36.46
CA ASN A 1203 37.46 9.94 37.24
C ASN A 1203 37.68 8.42 37.42
N SER A 1204 36.83 7.55 36.85
CA SER A 1204 37.03 6.10 36.94
C SER A 1204 38.04 5.60 35.90
N SER A 1205 38.78 4.53 36.20
CA SER A 1205 39.72 3.93 35.24
C SER A 1205 39.04 3.29 34.01
N ALA A 1206 37.71 3.24 33.98
CA ALA A 1206 36.90 2.73 32.88
C ALA A 1206 36.14 3.87 32.19
N ALA A 1207 36.39 4.08 30.89
CA ALA A 1207 35.72 5.12 30.11
C ALA A 1207 34.27 4.73 29.77
N LYS A 1208 33.36 5.72 29.75
CA LYS A 1208 32.02 5.57 29.17
C LYS A 1208 32.16 5.16 27.69
N GLN A 1209 31.36 4.19 27.28
CA GLN A 1209 31.43 3.61 25.93
C GLN A 1209 30.33 4.18 25.03
N THR A 1210 30.67 4.38 23.76
CA THR A 1210 29.79 4.77 22.66
C THR A 1210 30.07 3.87 21.47
N LEU A 1211 29.11 3.67 20.57
CA LEU A 1211 29.34 2.90 19.35
C LEU A 1211 30.11 3.77 18.35
N HIS A 1212 31.38 3.45 18.08
CA HIS A 1212 32.25 4.30 17.25
C HIS A 1212 31.85 4.26 15.78
N ASP A 1213 31.88 5.39 15.09
CA ASP A 1213 31.61 5.47 13.66
C ASP A 1213 32.62 4.65 12.83
N ILE A 1214 32.14 4.06 11.73
CA ILE A 1214 33.02 3.49 10.70
C ILE A 1214 33.46 4.61 9.77
N THR A 1215 34.76 4.76 9.64
CA THR A 1215 35.43 5.76 8.80
C THR A 1215 36.13 5.08 7.63
N GLU A 1216 36.58 5.85 6.64
CA GLU A 1216 37.37 5.32 5.52
C GLU A 1216 38.67 4.62 5.96
N THR A 1217 39.24 5.01 7.11
CA THR A 1217 40.46 4.42 7.69
C THR A 1217 40.20 3.31 8.71
N SER A 1218 38.94 2.91 8.94
CA SER A 1218 38.62 1.87 9.93
C SER A 1218 39.20 0.52 9.51
N GLU A 1219 40.07 -0.08 10.33
CA GLU A 1219 40.70 -1.39 10.05
C GLU A 1219 39.72 -2.57 10.23
N GLY A 1220 38.69 -2.41 11.06
CA GLY A 1220 37.70 -3.46 11.33
C GLY A 1220 36.42 -2.91 11.99
N LEU A 1221 35.52 -3.82 12.34
CA LEU A 1221 34.26 -3.49 13.00
C LEU A 1221 34.50 -3.03 14.46
N PRO A 1222 33.90 -1.91 14.88
CA PRO A 1222 33.93 -1.47 16.28
C PRO A 1222 33.39 -2.52 17.26
N THR A 1223 33.98 -2.54 18.46
CA THR A 1223 33.62 -3.44 19.56
C THR A 1223 33.24 -2.66 20.81
N LEU A 1224 32.38 -3.24 21.63
CA LEU A 1224 32.08 -2.79 22.99
C LEU A 1224 32.66 -3.79 24.01
N ILE A 1225 32.80 -3.34 25.26
CA ILE A 1225 33.31 -4.11 26.39
C ILE A 1225 32.20 -4.30 27.43
N ARG A 1226 32.19 -5.46 28.08
CA ARG A 1226 31.24 -5.76 29.17
C ARG A 1226 31.61 -4.96 30.43
N HIS A 1227 30.65 -4.21 30.98
CA HIS A 1227 30.83 -3.44 32.22
C HIS A 1227 30.70 -4.31 33.46
N GLN A 1228 31.39 -3.94 34.55
CA GLN A 1228 31.23 -4.58 35.86
C GLN A 1228 29.92 -4.13 36.52
N LYS A 1229 29.12 -5.07 37.05
CA LYS A 1229 27.91 -4.76 37.81
C LYS A 1229 28.31 -4.19 39.18
N LYS A 1230 28.07 -2.90 39.44
CA LYS A 1230 28.25 -2.31 40.78
C LYS A 1230 27.24 -2.96 41.75
N LYS A 1231 27.69 -3.32 42.97
CA LYS A 1231 26.78 -3.71 44.06
C LYS A 1231 25.78 -2.57 44.27
N GLU A 1232 24.48 -2.84 44.11
CA GLU A 1232 23.47 -2.01 44.74
C GLU A 1232 23.69 -2.13 46.25
N THR A 1233 24.28 -1.11 46.88
CA THR A 1233 24.06 -0.91 48.30
C THR A 1233 22.56 -0.74 48.48
N GLN A 1234 21.90 -1.75 49.02
CA GLN A 1234 20.50 -1.63 49.43
C GLN A 1234 20.37 -0.39 50.33
N PRO A 1235 19.41 0.51 50.05
CA PRO A 1235 19.17 1.68 50.88
C PRO A 1235 18.65 1.30 52.26
#